data_AF-A0A2H9VR37-F1
#
_entry.id   AF-A0A2H9VR37-F1
#
_cell.length_a   1.000
_cell.length_b   1.000
_cell.length_c   1.000
_cell.angle_alpha   90.00
_cell.angle_beta   90.00
_cell.angle_gamma   90.00
#
_symmetry.space_group_name_H-M   'P 1'
#
loop_
_entity.id
_entity.type
_entity.pdbx_description
1 polymer ?
#
loop_
_entity_poly.entity_id
_entity_poly.type
_entity_poly.pdbx_seq_one_letter_code
_entity_poly.pdbx_strand_id
1 'polypeptide(L)'
;MKLKLYSKTTLILIVFIALTQVKLYAQSLSFGEPIDLTLAAATDKAIDITNYKGGFFTAWKEAGPTGKINLRYLGRQYAKIASQHDEPVKDAETAFAPMFSKAGGRLYLTWIAPDGTFKYIINATDTSFATQKVYTADLNAKLTAGATSVALGKRLMIVSHGMAKHQMVYALFNINADGTLGKTSVKAIPDVKSADYPFLVSLSASSARITYKGYKENKAYYMDYQADSDTWLPASNFARSNSTPAIYHVFDADRLFYIWKGAKDNHLYYATSKKDGSLTATIALSDDFTTAVSVSIATVDDKKFILAFVGLDKKIRLSYFTSYDPASWIEDVFFPDKMHYTLKDIVIPGSHDAGMSVLTATGGQQKGTINECNTLTQIQNIKMQLNQGIRMFDLRIGDFNKELYTKHSSSDCMADAVGGGYGEKFDDVLTGMKDFLQTNKKEFVLLTFSHFCEKEASMKRVAAYMIDKLGKDQVYVINKPLHQTALANVAGKVIITFEGYTQADKLVDNCTIDQSSNAFINFRRAYAATNVLNKMLQAEQNFFKGMSAGVNNNDMIRLDWQLTQAADEAALICNDFQDERVSPIINGAILLTNMIRKNKSIRDLALYGNKSLPLKVKEWVADGTINNKNKPNILYVDMAGAWITDYCVELNKSAVYSK
;
A
#
# COMPACT_ATOMS: atom_id res chain seq x y z
N MET A 1 -28.37 -62.76 13.12
CA MET A 1 -27.82 -62.38 14.44
C MET A 1 -27.90 -60.87 14.56
N LYS A 2 -28.75 -60.36 15.47
CA LYS A 2 -29.00 -58.93 15.68
C LYS A 2 -27.81 -58.29 16.40
N LEU A 3 -27.37 -57.10 15.98
CA LEU A 3 -26.86 -56.09 16.91
C LEU A 3 -27.17 -54.69 16.37
N LYS A 4 -28.19 -54.06 16.96
CA LYS A 4 -28.34 -52.60 17.04
C LYS A 4 -27.79 -52.21 18.41
N LEU A 5 -26.88 -51.23 18.48
CA LEU A 5 -26.79 -50.34 19.64
C LEU A 5 -26.20 -48.98 19.26
N TYR A 6 -27.03 -47.97 19.49
CA TYR A 6 -26.85 -46.53 19.63
C TYR A 6 -25.46 -45.96 19.95
N SER A 7 -25.12 -44.84 19.32
CA SER A 7 -24.99 -43.54 20.03
C SER A 7 -24.85 -42.38 19.04
N LYS A 8 -25.82 -41.46 19.06
CA LYS A 8 -25.71 -40.11 18.51
C LYS A 8 -24.93 -39.27 19.52
N THR A 9 -23.81 -38.68 19.14
CA THR A 9 -23.32 -37.44 19.77
C THR A 9 -22.34 -36.69 18.85
N THR A 10 -22.71 -35.45 18.55
CA THR A 10 -21.84 -34.29 18.27
C THR A 10 -21.06 -34.31 16.95
N LEU A 11 -21.68 -33.83 15.88
CA LEU A 11 -21.61 -32.43 15.42
C LEU A 11 -20.25 -32.05 14.83
N ILE A 12 -20.22 -32.16 13.51
CA ILE A 12 -19.34 -31.51 12.55
C ILE A 12 -18.96 -30.10 13.04
N LEU A 13 -17.72 -29.94 13.49
CA LEU A 13 -17.06 -28.65 13.55
C LEU A 13 -15.86 -28.68 12.60
N ILE A 14 -16.16 -28.78 11.30
CA ILE A 14 -15.22 -28.34 10.27
C ILE A 14 -15.23 -26.82 10.36
N VAL A 15 -14.36 -26.26 11.18
CA VAL A 15 -13.99 -24.85 11.08
C VAL A 15 -13.22 -24.72 9.77
N PHE A 16 -13.94 -24.42 8.69
CA PHE A 16 -13.35 -23.78 7.52
C PHE A 16 -12.81 -22.42 7.99
N ILE A 17 -11.59 -22.39 8.51
CA ILE A 17 -10.80 -21.17 8.52
C ILE A 17 -10.45 -20.94 7.05
N ALA A 18 -11.34 -20.24 6.36
CA ALA A 18 -10.98 -19.54 5.14
C ALA A 18 -9.95 -18.48 5.55
N LEU A 19 -8.69 -18.89 5.66
CA LEU A 19 -7.53 -18.02 5.59
C LEU A 19 -7.64 -17.34 4.23
N THR A 20 -8.30 -16.18 4.20
CA THR A 20 -8.21 -15.28 3.08
C THR A 20 -6.73 -14.92 2.98
N GLN A 21 -6.07 -15.47 1.97
CA GLN A 21 -4.72 -15.07 1.62
C GLN A 21 -4.79 -13.61 1.19
N VAL A 22 -4.61 -12.69 2.14
CA VAL A 22 -4.36 -11.29 1.85
C VAL A 22 -3.00 -11.24 1.18
N LYS A 23 -2.99 -11.29 -0.15
CA LYS A 23 -1.83 -11.01 -0.98
C LYS A 23 -1.57 -9.51 -0.88
N LEU A 24 -0.39 -9.12 -0.43
CA LEU A 24 0.04 -7.72 -0.41
C LEU A 24 0.36 -7.31 -1.87
N TYR A 25 -0.49 -6.50 -2.47
CA TYR A 25 -0.29 -5.94 -3.82
C TYR A 25 0.25 -4.52 -3.72
N ALA A 26 1.05 -4.12 -4.72
CA ALA A 26 1.51 -2.75 -4.91
C ALA A 26 0.34 -1.77 -4.90
N GLN A 27 0.41 -0.77 -4.04
CA GLN A 27 -0.67 0.20 -3.90
C GLN A 27 -0.47 1.41 -4.82
N SER A 28 0.79 1.75 -5.11
CA SER A 28 1.16 3.06 -5.71
C SER A 28 0.55 4.22 -4.90
N LEU A 29 0.30 3.96 -3.61
CA LEU A 29 -0.39 4.81 -2.67
C LEU A 29 0.21 4.56 -1.29
N SER A 30 0.61 5.64 -0.62
CA SER A 30 1.12 5.61 0.75
C SER A 30 0.16 6.38 1.64
N PHE A 31 -0.57 5.66 2.50
CA PHE A 31 -1.49 6.23 3.49
C PHE A 31 -0.74 6.55 4.78
N GLY A 32 -0.86 7.79 5.27
CA GLY A 32 -0.39 8.18 6.58
C GLY A 32 -1.40 7.82 7.67
N GLU A 33 -0.94 7.81 8.92
CA GLU A 33 -1.77 7.47 10.06
C GLU A 33 -3.01 8.38 10.18
N PRO A 34 -4.18 7.82 10.52
CA PRO A 34 -5.36 8.61 10.81
C PRO A 34 -5.17 9.51 12.05
N ILE A 35 -5.56 10.78 11.92
CA ILE A 35 -5.63 11.75 13.02
C ILE A 35 -7.09 12.15 13.27
N ASP A 36 -7.48 12.33 14.53
CA ASP A 36 -8.81 12.86 14.88
C ASP A 36 -8.94 14.30 14.34
N LEU A 37 -10.07 14.62 13.69
CA LEU A 37 -10.33 15.97 13.16
C LEU A 37 -10.34 17.02 14.29
N THR A 38 -11.11 16.74 15.34
CA THR A 38 -11.09 17.42 16.63
C THR A 38 -11.51 16.44 17.73
N LEU A 39 -11.31 16.82 18.99
CA LEU A 39 -11.78 16.01 20.12
C LEU A 39 -13.31 15.94 20.23
N ALA A 40 -14.04 16.93 19.69
CA ALA A 40 -15.50 17.05 19.82
C ALA A 40 -16.27 16.57 18.57
N ALA A 41 -15.62 16.50 17.40
CA ALA A 41 -16.28 16.16 16.15
C ALA A 41 -16.64 14.66 16.11
N ALA A 42 -17.96 14.39 16.10
CA ALA A 42 -18.48 13.03 16.02
C ALA A 42 -19.72 12.95 15.11
N THR A 43 -19.88 11.82 14.43
CA THR A 43 -21.02 11.55 13.54
C THR A 43 -21.30 10.05 13.42
N ASP A 44 -22.49 9.69 12.95
CA ASP A 44 -22.88 8.31 12.62
C ASP A 44 -23.29 8.15 11.14
N LYS A 45 -22.91 9.13 10.31
CA LYS A 45 -23.04 9.12 8.85
C LYS A 45 -21.69 9.46 8.24
N ALA A 46 -21.57 9.29 6.92
CA ALA A 46 -20.35 9.69 6.23
C ALA A 46 -20.06 11.19 6.46
N ILE A 47 -18.77 11.51 6.55
CA ILE A 47 -18.24 12.87 6.44
C ILE A 47 -18.00 13.18 4.97
N ASP A 48 -18.12 14.45 4.59
CA ASP A 48 -17.59 14.92 3.32
C ASP A 48 -16.44 15.91 3.49
N ILE A 49 -15.45 15.84 2.60
CA ILE A 49 -14.29 16.72 2.53
C ILE A 49 -14.06 17.17 1.09
N THR A 50 -13.69 18.43 0.89
CA THR A 50 -13.37 18.94 -0.45
C THR A 50 -12.29 20.00 -0.43
N ASN A 51 -11.59 20.15 -1.56
CA ASN A 51 -10.70 21.27 -1.83
C ASN A 51 -11.39 22.24 -2.80
N TYR A 52 -11.54 23.49 -2.38
CA TYR A 52 -12.06 24.58 -3.19
C TYR A 52 -11.12 25.80 -3.11
N LYS A 53 -10.58 26.20 -4.27
CA LYS A 53 -9.64 27.33 -4.40
C LYS A 53 -8.41 27.22 -3.45
N GLY A 54 -7.94 26.00 -3.22
CA GLY A 54 -6.80 25.69 -2.34
C GLY A 54 -7.15 25.61 -0.85
N GLY A 55 -8.41 25.88 -0.49
CA GLY A 55 -8.94 25.73 0.86
C GLY A 55 -9.64 24.39 1.05
N PHE A 56 -9.41 23.75 2.20
CA PHE A 56 -10.04 22.47 2.55
C PHE A 56 -11.24 22.69 3.47
N PHE A 57 -12.37 22.07 3.12
CA PHE A 57 -13.61 22.15 3.88
C PHE A 57 -14.11 20.76 4.24
N THR A 58 -14.60 20.58 5.46
CA THR A 58 -15.23 19.35 5.93
C THR A 58 -16.63 19.63 6.45
N ALA A 59 -17.59 18.76 6.16
CA ALA A 59 -18.94 18.86 6.70
C ALA A 59 -19.44 17.51 7.20
N TRP A 60 -20.17 17.54 8.31
CA TRP A 60 -20.78 16.36 8.92
C TRP A 60 -22.09 16.75 9.59
N LYS A 61 -22.94 15.76 9.84
CA LYS A 61 -24.04 15.94 10.79
C LYS A 61 -23.66 15.44 12.17
N GLU A 62 -24.22 16.01 13.22
CA GLU A 62 -24.10 15.46 14.58
C GLU A 62 -24.66 14.02 14.65
N ALA A 63 -24.12 13.20 15.56
CA ALA A 63 -24.58 11.82 15.74
C ALA A 63 -26.05 11.76 16.23
N GLY A 64 -26.79 10.72 15.80
CA GLY A 64 -28.21 10.54 16.13
C GLY A 64 -29.11 10.40 14.90
N PRO A 65 -30.41 10.10 15.08
CA PRO A 65 -31.35 9.91 13.97
C PRO A 65 -31.48 11.14 13.07
N THR A 66 -31.37 12.33 13.66
CA THR A 66 -31.30 13.63 12.99
C THR A 66 -30.35 14.49 13.83
N GLY A 67 -29.53 15.32 13.17
CA GLY A 67 -28.56 16.17 13.84
C GLY A 67 -28.26 17.44 13.05
N LYS A 68 -27.68 18.43 13.72
CA LYS A 68 -27.25 19.68 13.08
C LYS A 68 -26.14 19.43 12.09
N ILE A 69 -26.07 20.25 11.06
CA ILE A 69 -24.99 20.22 10.07
C ILE A 69 -23.88 21.15 10.54
N ASN A 70 -22.70 20.60 10.73
CA ASN A 70 -21.48 21.32 11.05
C ASN A 70 -20.58 21.40 9.84
N LEU A 71 -19.87 22.52 9.74
CA LEU A 71 -18.91 22.81 8.71
C LEU A 71 -17.61 23.29 9.36
N ARG A 72 -16.47 22.92 8.79
CA ARG A 72 -15.16 23.41 9.24
C ARG A 72 -14.27 23.70 8.04
N TYR A 73 -13.54 24.81 8.13
CA TYR A 73 -12.44 25.14 7.22
C TYR A 73 -11.12 24.66 7.84
N LEU A 74 -10.40 23.78 7.16
CA LEU A 74 -9.15 23.20 7.68
C LEU A 74 -7.91 24.05 7.36
N GLY A 75 -8.09 25.15 6.62
CA GLY A 75 -6.97 25.94 6.10
C GLY A 75 -6.60 25.57 4.67
N ARG A 76 -5.40 25.99 4.28
CA ARG A 76 -4.78 25.65 2.99
C ARG A 76 -3.60 24.71 3.18
N GLN A 77 -3.18 24.08 2.09
CA GLN A 77 -1.92 23.36 2.05
C GLN A 77 -0.79 24.33 2.49
N TYR A 78 -0.04 23.96 3.53
CA TYR A 78 1.07 24.74 4.11
C TYR A 78 0.71 25.97 4.97
N ALA A 79 -0.57 26.21 5.29
CA ALA A 79 -0.94 27.30 6.20
C ALA A 79 -0.68 26.93 7.67
N LYS A 80 -0.01 27.80 8.43
CA LYS A 80 0.21 27.63 9.89
C LYS A 80 -1.04 27.86 10.75
N ILE A 81 -2.16 28.25 10.15
CA ILE A 81 -3.39 28.63 10.87
C ILE A 81 -4.57 27.90 10.22
N ALA A 82 -5.07 26.85 10.86
CA ALA A 82 -6.42 26.34 10.64
C ALA A 82 -7.38 27.19 11.48
N SER A 83 -8.52 27.61 10.93
CA SER A 83 -9.58 28.13 11.78
C SER A 83 -10.03 27.00 12.73
N GLN A 84 -10.17 27.30 14.01
CA GLN A 84 -10.43 26.27 15.02
C GLN A 84 -11.91 26.03 15.29
N HIS A 85 -12.81 26.77 14.63
CA HIS A 85 -14.23 26.76 14.96
C HIS A 85 -15.03 25.93 13.96
N ASP A 86 -15.86 25.05 14.52
CA ASP A 86 -16.92 24.39 13.81
C ASP A 86 -18.07 25.39 13.67
N GLU A 87 -18.53 25.61 12.44
CA GLU A 87 -19.62 26.53 12.12
C GLU A 87 -20.89 25.73 11.83
N PRO A 88 -21.90 25.74 12.72
CA PRO A 88 -23.18 25.12 12.44
C PRO A 88 -23.92 25.89 11.33
N VAL A 89 -24.53 25.17 10.41
CA VAL A 89 -25.42 25.77 9.41
C VAL A 89 -26.74 26.15 10.09
N LYS A 90 -27.17 27.40 9.91
CA LYS A 90 -28.34 27.94 10.59
C LYS A 90 -29.60 27.14 10.22
N ASP A 91 -30.35 26.72 11.25
CA ASP A 91 -31.63 26.02 11.13
C ASP A 91 -31.59 24.79 10.21
N ALA A 92 -30.43 24.13 10.14
CA ALA A 92 -30.17 23.01 9.23
C ALA A 92 -29.95 21.71 10.01
N GLU A 93 -30.85 20.76 9.77
CA GLU A 93 -30.79 19.41 10.31
C GLU A 93 -30.95 18.39 9.19
N THR A 94 -30.43 17.19 9.43
CA THR A 94 -30.56 16.08 8.49
C THR A 94 -30.42 14.73 9.19
N ALA A 95 -31.04 13.69 8.63
CA ALA A 95 -30.80 12.30 8.99
C ALA A 95 -29.64 11.67 8.18
N PHE A 96 -29.14 12.38 7.17
CA PHE A 96 -28.21 11.86 6.16
C PHE A 96 -26.87 12.60 6.18
N ALA A 97 -25.88 12.11 5.44
CA ALA A 97 -24.62 12.82 5.28
C ALA A 97 -24.82 14.11 4.47
N PRO A 98 -24.35 15.28 4.92
CA PRO A 98 -24.24 16.45 4.07
C PRO A 98 -23.09 16.25 3.05
N MET A 99 -23.16 16.91 1.89
CA MET A 99 -22.17 16.74 0.83
C MET A 99 -21.78 18.06 0.16
N PHE A 100 -20.52 18.15 -0.25
CA PHE A 100 -19.97 19.19 -1.07
C PHE A 100 -20.12 18.90 -2.56
N SER A 101 -20.22 19.99 -3.33
CA SER A 101 -20.07 19.91 -4.78
C SER A 101 -19.48 21.19 -5.33
N LYS A 102 -18.60 21.05 -6.32
CA LYS A 102 -17.97 22.17 -7.02
C LYS A 102 -18.59 22.31 -8.39
N ALA A 103 -19.26 23.41 -8.66
CA ALA A 103 -19.90 23.64 -9.95
C ALA A 103 -20.01 25.14 -10.26
N GLY A 104 -19.85 25.53 -11.53
CA GLY A 104 -19.98 26.94 -11.94
C GLY A 104 -19.04 27.90 -11.19
N GLY A 105 -17.84 27.43 -10.81
CA GLY A 105 -16.89 28.22 -10.02
C GLY A 105 -17.31 28.47 -8.58
N ARG A 106 -18.32 27.79 -8.06
CA ARG A 106 -18.84 27.89 -6.69
C ARG A 106 -18.73 26.56 -5.96
N LEU A 107 -18.76 26.64 -4.63
CA LEU A 107 -18.85 25.48 -3.75
C LEU A 107 -20.25 25.43 -3.13
N TYR A 108 -20.88 24.27 -3.19
CA TYR A 108 -22.19 24.00 -2.61
C TYR A 108 -21.99 23.05 -1.44
N LEU A 109 -22.65 23.30 -0.32
CA LEU A 109 -22.90 22.30 0.71
C LEU A 109 -24.39 21.97 0.64
N THR A 110 -24.73 20.71 0.38
CA THR A 110 -26.10 20.25 0.17
C THR A 110 -26.47 19.15 1.14
N TRP A 111 -27.76 19.03 1.44
CA TRP A 111 -28.30 17.99 2.32
C TRP A 111 -29.79 17.76 2.05
N ILE A 112 -30.31 16.68 2.60
CA ILE A 112 -31.74 16.37 2.60
C ILE A 112 -32.29 16.63 3.99
N ALA A 113 -33.23 17.55 4.09
CA ALA A 113 -33.89 17.89 5.35
C ALA A 113 -34.81 16.74 5.83
N PRO A 114 -35.23 16.71 7.10
CA PRO A 114 -36.11 15.67 7.63
C PRO A 114 -37.43 15.51 6.86
N ASP A 115 -37.90 16.58 6.22
CA ASP A 115 -39.12 16.59 5.41
C ASP A 115 -38.90 16.09 3.95
N GLY A 116 -37.70 15.61 3.63
CA GLY A 116 -37.29 15.11 2.33
C GLY A 116 -36.96 16.19 1.29
N THR A 117 -36.96 17.49 1.66
CA THR A 117 -36.51 18.55 0.73
C THR A 117 -35.00 18.57 0.56
N PHE A 118 -34.56 18.87 -0.66
CA PHE A 118 -33.14 19.08 -0.96
C PHE A 118 -32.78 20.55 -0.69
N LYS A 119 -31.88 20.78 0.27
CA LYS A 119 -31.44 22.11 0.71
C LYS A 119 -29.96 22.30 0.43
N TYR A 120 -29.55 23.55 0.31
CA TYR A 120 -28.15 23.88 0.07
C TYR A 120 -27.78 25.28 0.55
N ILE A 121 -26.48 25.48 0.77
CA ILE A 121 -25.85 26.79 0.90
C ILE A 121 -24.78 26.94 -0.19
N ILE A 122 -24.53 28.18 -0.61
CA ILE A 122 -23.58 28.51 -1.67
C ILE A 122 -22.40 29.26 -1.07
N ASN A 123 -21.20 28.90 -1.48
CA ASN A 123 -19.99 29.62 -1.15
C ASN A 123 -19.22 30.00 -2.43
N ALA A 124 -18.69 31.21 -2.44
CA ALA A 124 -17.83 31.74 -3.50
C ALA A 124 -16.42 32.12 -2.99
N THR A 125 -16.21 32.07 -1.67
CA THR A 125 -14.93 32.39 -1.01
C THR A 125 -14.13 31.13 -0.71
N ASP A 126 -12.83 31.27 -0.46
CA ASP A 126 -11.91 30.16 -0.25
C ASP A 126 -11.58 29.89 1.24
N THR A 127 -12.22 30.64 2.15
CA THR A 127 -11.89 30.67 3.58
C THR A 127 -13.10 30.71 4.51
N SER A 128 -14.30 31.00 4.02
CA SER A 128 -15.53 31.12 4.82
C SER A 128 -16.72 30.49 4.10
N PHE A 129 -17.86 30.35 4.77
CA PHE A 129 -19.10 29.86 4.15
C PHE A 129 -20.31 30.66 4.62
N ALA A 130 -21.27 30.87 3.72
CA ALA A 130 -22.51 31.58 4.04
C ALA A 130 -23.51 30.68 4.80
N THR A 131 -23.16 30.25 6.02
CA THR A 131 -23.95 29.33 6.87
C THR A 131 -25.33 29.88 7.28
N GLN A 132 -25.58 31.16 7.06
CA GLN A 132 -26.83 31.85 7.44
C GLN A 132 -27.90 31.82 6.34
N LYS A 133 -27.53 31.58 5.07
CA LYS A 133 -28.44 31.70 3.92
C LYS A 133 -28.71 30.33 3.29
N VAL A 134 -29.77 29.68 3.73
CA VAL A 134 -30.21 28.37 3.26
C VAL A 134 -31.21 28.49 2.11
N TYR A 135 -30.95 27.75 1.04
CA TYR A 135 -31.82 27.63 -0.12
C TYR A 135 -32.52 26.27 -0.13
N THR A 136 -33.70 26.20 -0.74
CA THR A 136 -34.42 24.95 -1.04
C THR A 136 -34.49 24.77 -2.55
N ALA A 137 -34.05 23.62 -3.06
CA ALA A 137 -34.12 23.33 -4.49
C ALA A 137 -35.53 22.85 -4.90
N ASP A 138 -36.00 23.30 -6.06
CA ASP A 138 -37.29 22.87 -6.62
C ASP A 138 -37.11 21.59 -7.46
N LEU A 139 -37.38 20.44 -6.83
CA LEU A 139 -37.31 19.09 -7.43
C LEU A 139 -38.69 18.55 -7.84
N ASN A 140 -39.78 19.21 -7.43
CA ASN A 140 -41.15 18.68 -7.46
C ASN A 140 -41.29 17.23 -6.91
N ALA A 141 -40.42 16.84 -5.96
CA ALA A 141 -40.38 15.52 -5.36
C ALA A 141 -39.66 15.57 -4.00
N LYS A 142 -39.88 14.53 -3.18
CA LYS A 142 -39.17 14.32 -1.91
C LYS A 142 -38.16 13.19 -2.05
N LEU A 143 -37.03 13.31 -1.37
CA LEU A 143 -35.97 12.32 -1.32
C LEU A 143 -36.00 11.56 0.02
N THR A 144 -35.60 10.29 0.02
CA THR A 144 -35.79 9.39 1.16
C THR A 144 -34.51 8.78 1.74
N ALA A 145 -33.36 9.04 1.12
CA ALA A 145 -32.04 8.57 1.57
C ALA A 145 -30.99 9.66 1.38
N GLY A 146 -29.72 9.38 1.68
CA GLY A 146 -28.62 10.30 1.35
C GLY A 146 -28.55 10.61 -0.15
N ALA A 147 -27.76 11.62 -0.51
CA ALA A 147 -27.48 11.93 -1.90
C ALA A 147 -25.97 12.06 -2.12
N THR A 148 -25.58 12.07 -3.40
CA THR A 148 -24.29 12.58 -3.85
C THR A 148 -24.52 13.47 -5.06
N SER A 149 -23.55 14.33 -5.36
CA SER A 149 -23.67 15.25 -6.49
C SER A 149 -22.34 15.54 -7.16
N VAL A 150 -22.41 15.90 -8.45
CA VAL A 150 -21.25 16.25 -9.25
C VAL A 150 -21.61 17.25 -10.35
N ALA A 151 -20.64 18.06 -10.76
CA ALA A 151 -20.81 18.95 -11.91
C ALA A 151 -20.71 18.20 -13.24
N LEU A 152 -21.62 18.55 -14.16
CA LEU A 152 -21.58 18.16 -15.57
C LEU A 152 -21.67 19.43 -16.41
N GLY A 153 -20.50 20.02 -16.69
CA GLY A 153 -20.39 21.32 -17.33
C GLY A 153 -21.01 22.43 -16.47
N LYS A 154 -22.07 23.07 -16.97
CA LYS A 154 -22.83 24.12 -16.24
C LYS A 154 -24.01 23.58 -15.43
N ARG A 155 -24.13 22.26 -15.31
CA ARG A 155 -25.19 21.59 -14.55
C ARG A 155 -24.65 20.95 -13.29
N LEU A 156 -25.48 20.84 -12.26
CA LEU A 156 -25.23 20.01 -11.09
C LEU A 156 -26.14 18.78 -11.14
N MET A 157 -25.56 17.60 -11.24
CA MET A 157 -26.28 16.33 -11.13
C MET A 157 -26.33 15.89 -9.68
N ILE A 158 -27.50 15.48 -9.21
CA ILE A 158 -27.68 14.81 -7.92
C ILE A 158 -28.21 13.39 -8.15
N VAL A 159 -27.86 12.45 -7.28
CA VAL A 159 -28.52 11.13 -7.21
C VAL A 159 -28.86 10.80 -5.77
N SER A 160 -30.05 10.24 -5.56
CA SER A 160 -30.59 9.84 -4.25
C SER A 160 -31.66 8.75 -4.42
N HIS A 161 -32.54 8.60 -3.44
CA HIS A 161 -33.68 7.68 -3.45
C HIS A 161 -34.99 8.44 -3.50
N GLY A 162 -35.90 7.95 -4.33
CA GLY A 162 -37.27 8.47 -4.42
C GLY A 162 -38.20 7.88 -3.35
N MET A 163 -39.49 8.19 -3.46
CA MET A 163 -40.51 7.65 -2.55
C MET A 163 -40.79 6.16 -2.77
N ALA A 164 -40.55 5.65 -3.98
CA ALA A 164 -40.68 4.22 -4.24
C ALA A 164 -39.55 3.45 -3.54
N LYS A 165 -39.92 2.37 -2.86
CA LYS A 165 -39.02 1.59 -2.02
C LYS A 165 -37.74 1.16 -2.76
N HIS A 166 -36.59 1.68 -2.31
CA HIS A 166 -35.25 1.45 -2.85
C HIS A 166 -35.02 1.90 -4.30
N GLN A 167 -35.94 2.68 -4.88
CA GLN A 167 -35.75 3.24 -6.22
C GLN A 167 -34.71 4.35 -6.16
N MET A 168 -33.68 4.22 -6.99
CA MET A 168 -32.72 5.29 -7.20
C MET A 168 -33.25 6.30 -8.21
N VAL A 169 -32.97 7.56 -7.96
CA VAL A 169 -33.43 8.68 -8.77
C VAL A 169 -32.34 9.72 -8.95
N TYR A 170 -32.37 10.45 -10.05
CA TYR A 170 -31.44 11.53 -10.35
C TYR A 170 -32.15 12.80 -10.78
N ALA A 171 -31.47 13.94 -10.64
CA ALA A 171 -31.93 15.22 -11.17
C ALA A 171 -30.73 16.03 -11.68
N LEU A 172 -30.96 16.83 -12.73
CA LEU A 172 -29.97 17.75 -13.27
C LEU A 172 -30.45 19.19 -13.11
N PHE A 173 -29.73 19.96 -12.32
CA PHE A 173 -29.97 21.37 -12.12
C PHE A 173 -29.17 22.21 -13.10
N ASN A 174 -29.82 23.16 -13.77
CA ASN A 174 -29.11 24.29 -14.34
C ASN A 174 -28.65 25.23 -13.21
N ILE A 175 -27.43 25.75 -13.31
CA ILE A 175 -26.90 26.70 -12.35
C ILE A 175 -27.15 28.11 -12.89
N ASN A 176 -27.94 28.90 -12.16
CA ASN A 176 -28.22 30.28 -12.49
C ASN A 176 -26.97 31.15 -12.30
N ALA A 177 -26.96 32.37 -12.86
CA ALA A 177 -25.82 33.28 -12.78
C ALA A 177 -25.43 33.64 -11.33
N ASP A 178 -26.41 33.73 -10.43
CA ASP A 178 -26.21 33.98 -9.01
C ASP A 178 -25.76 32.74 -8.21
N GLY A 179 -25.63 31.59 -8.88
CA GLY A 179 -25.28 30.31 -8.29
C GLY A 179 -26.46 29.52 -7.75
N THR A 180 -27.69 30.03 -7.79
CA THR A 180 -28.85 29.25 -7.35
C THR A 180 -29.13 28.10 -8.32
N LEU A 181 -29.66 27.00 -7.79
CA LEU A 181 -30.09 25.86 -8.57
C LEU A 181 -31.47 26.16 -9.18
N GLY A 182 -31.58 26.09 -10.51
CA GLY A 182 -32.84 26.27 -11.24
C GLY A 182 -33.84 25.14 -10.96
N LYS A 183 -35.08 25.30 -11.43
CA LYS A 183 -36.09 24.25 -11.29
C LYS A 183 -35.73 23.01 -12.13
N THR A 184 -35.98 21.82 -11.60
CA THR A 184 -35.84 20.55 -12.32
C THR A 184 -36.83 19.51 -11.82
N SER A 185 -36.82 18.31 -12.40
CA SER A 185 -37.62 17.18 -11.95
C SER A 185 -36.75 15.96 -11.68
N VAL A 186 -37.20 15.15 -10.73
CA VAL A 186 -36.57 13.88 -10.39
C VAL A 186 -36.96 12.81 -11.42
N LYS A 187 -35.95 12.09 -11.94
CA LYS A 187 -36.11 10.98 -12.88
C LYS A 187 -35.65 9.68 -12.24
N ALA A 188 -36.37 8.58 -12.49
CA ALA A 188 -35.93 7.27 -12.05
C ALA A 188 -34.69 6.82 -12.82
N ILE A 189 -33.76 6.16 -12.13
CA ILE A 189 -32.68 5.42 -12.78
C ILE A 189 -33.24 4.06 -13.23
N PRO A 190 -33.23 3.73 -14.54
CA PRO A 190 -33.83 2.49 -15.04
C PRO A 190 -33.22 1.25 -14.40
N ASP A 191 -34.07 0.28 -14.04
CA ASP A 191 -33.68 -1.07 -13.57
C ASP A 191 -32.71 -1.13 -12.38
N VAL A 192 -32.57 -0.05 -11.63
CA VAL A 192 -31.68 0.01 -10.46
C VAL A 192 -32.45 0.15 -9.15
N LYS A 193 -32.10 -0.71 -8.18
CA LYS A 193 -32.51 -0.59 -6.78
C LYS A 193 -31.31 -0.71 -5.86
N SER A 194 -31.23 0.17 -4.86
CA SER A 194 -30.15 0.16 -3.87
C SER A 194 -30.66 0.29 -2.44
N ALA A 195 -30.03 -0.45 -1.53
CA ALA A 195 -30.30 -0.37 -0.09
C ALA A 195 -29.53 0.78 0.60
N ASP A 196 -28.55 1.37 -0.08
CA ASP A 196 -27.65 2.38 0.46
C ASP A 196 -27.59 3.56 -0.51
N TYR A 197 -27.22 4.76 -0.06
CA TYR A 197 -27.16 5.91 -0.97
C TYR A 197 -25.99 5.75 -1.97
N PRO A 198 -26.16 6.25 -3.22
CA PRO A 198 -25.16 6.06 -4.26
C PRO A 198 -24.03 7.10 -4.20
N PHE A 199 -22.91 6.82 -4.86
CA PHE A 199 -21.81 7.77 -5.06
C PHE A 199 -21.65 8.14 -6.53
N LEU A 200 -21.19 9.38 -6.78
CA LEU A 200 -21.05 9.94 -8.12
C LEU A 200 -19.66 10.54 -8.32
N VAL A 201 -19.13 10.40 -9.54
CA VAL A 201 -17.96 11.14 -10.03
C VAL A 201 -18.19 11.56 -11.48
N SER A 202 -17.66 12.71 -11.87
CA SER A 202 -17.69 13.16 -13.26
C SER A 202 -16.55 12.47 -14.01
N LEU A 203 -16.88 11.92 -15.17
CA LEU A 203 -15.90 11.38 -16.12
C LEU A 203 -15.52 12.44 -17.15
N SER A 204 -16.46 13.32 -17.49
CA SER A 204 -16.26 14.47 -18.38
C SER A 204 -17.29 15.56 -18.11
N ALA A 205 -17.29 16.63 -18.90
CA ALA A 205 -18.32 17.68 -18.83
C ALA A 205 -19.73 17.17 -19.17
N SER A 206 -19.88 16.03 -19.86
CA SER A 206 -21.17 15.45 -20.22
C SER A 206 -21.36 14.01 -19.79
N SER A 207 -20.46 13.44 -18.98
CA SER A 207 -20.61 12.07 -18.46
C SER A 207 -20.25 11.94 -16.98
N ALA A 208 -21.01 11.09 -16.28
CA ALA A 208 -20.79 10.75 -14.87
C ALA A 208 -20.81 9.24 -14.67
N ARG A 209 -20.09 8.75 -13.66
CA ARG A 209 -20.20 7.39 -13.15
C ARG A 209 -20.90 7.40 -11.80
N ILE A 210 -21.86 6.51 -11.65
CA ILE A 210 -22.48 6.18 -10.36
C ILE A 210 -21.96 4.85 -9.85
N THR A 211 -21.75 4.74 -8.55
CA THR A 211 -21.57 3.47 -7.84
C THR A 211 -22.71 3.28 -6.83
N TYR A 212 -23.14 2.04 -6.65
CA TYR A 212 -24.21 1.70 -5.70
C TYR A 212 -24.11 0.25 -5.20
N LYS A 213 -24.63 0.00 -4.00
CA LYS A 213 -24.84 -1.34 -3.46
C LYS A 213 -26.13 -1.95 -4.02
N GLY A 214 -26.12 -3.20 -4.47
CA GLY A 214 -27.36 -3.90 -4.83
C GLY A 214 -28.33 -4.03 -3.64
N TYR A 215 -29.65 -3.96 -3.89
CA TYR A 215 -30.66 -4.00 -2.82
C TYR A 215 -30.65 -5.29 -1.98
N LYS A 216 -30.50 -6.46 -2.60
CA LYS A 216 -30.55 -7.78 -1.93
C LYS A 216 -29.25 -8.58 -2.01
N GLU A 217 -28.25 -8.04 -2.69
CA GLU A 217 -27.00 -8.74 -2.97
C GLU A 217 -25.85 -8.02 -2.28
N ASN A 218 -24.89 -8.78 -1.75
CA ASN A 218 -23.65 -8.23 -1.20
C ASN A 218 -22.67 -7.91 -2.33
N LYS A 219 -23.12 -7.06 -3.25
CA LYS A 219 -22.49 -6.73 -4.52
C LYS A 219 -22.53 -5.22 -4.75
N ALA A 220 -21.40 -4.67 -5.19
CA ALA A 220 -21.30 -3.31 -5.67
C ALA A 220 -21.35 -3.26 -7.20
N TYR A 221 -22.00 -2.23 -7.72
CA TYR A 221 -22.20 -1.99 -9.13
C TYR A 221 -21.74 -0.57 -9.48
N TYR A 222 -21.36 -0.38 -10.74
CA TYR A 222 -21.25 0.94 -11.32
C TYR A 222 -22.06 1.04 -12.62
N MET A 223 -22.41 2.27 -12.99
CA MET A 223 -23.10 2.59 -14.23
C MET A 223 -22.69 3.98 -14.70
N ASP A 224 -22.70 4.23 -16.01
CA ASP A 224 -22.33 5.53 -16.57
C ASP A 224 -23.54 6.22 -17.16
N TYR A 225 -23.64 7.53 -16.92
CA TYR A 225 -24.65 8.41 -17.46
C TYR A 225 -24.05 9.30 -18.54
N GLN A 226 -24.76 9.42 -19.66
CA GLN A 226 -24.44 10.29 -20.80
C GLN A 226 -25.45 11.43 -20.85
N ALA A 227 -25.01 12.62 -20.50
CA ALA A 227 -25.88 13.78 -20.29
C ALA A 227 -26.32 14.48 -21.57
N ASP A 228 -25.70 14.15 -22.71
CA ASP A 228 -26.05 14.67 -24.03
C ASP A 228 -27.21 13.88 -24.65
N SER A 229 -27.25 12.56 -24.41
CA SER A 229 -28.34 11.67 -24.83
C SER A 229 -29.37 11.39 -23.73
N ASP A 230 -29.11 11.83 -22.50
CA ASP A 230 -29.92 11.53 -21.31
C ASP A 230 -30.08 10.01 -21.08
N THR A 231 -29.01 9.24 -21.32
CA THR A 231 -29.03 7.77 -21.25
C THR A 231 -28.11 7.21 -20.17
N TRP A 232 -28.50 6.09 -19.59
CA TRP A 232 -27.66 5.26 -18.73
C TRP A 232 -27.13 4.07 -19.52
N LEU A 233 -25.84 3.81 -19.43
CA LEU A 233 -25.23 2.59 -19.95
C LEU A 233 -25.58 1.38 -19.06
N PRO A 234 -25.39 0.14 -19.50
CA PRO A 234 -25.65 -1.02 -18.66
C PRO A 234 -24.80 -1.06 -17.38
N ALA A 235 -25.40 -1.46 -16.26
CA ALA A 235 -24.70 -1.61 -14.99
C ALA A 235 -23.70 -2.78 -15.01
N SER A 236 -22.56 -2.61 -14.35
CA SER A 236 -21.50 -3.61 -14.23
C SER A 236 -21.19 -3.92 -12.77
N ASN A 237 -21.11 -5.19 -12.41
CA ASN A 237 -20.65 -5.63 -11.08
C ASN A 237 -19.12 -5.62 -11.01
N PHE A 238 -18.55 -5.18 -9.88
CA PHE A 238 -17.10 -5.12 -9.74
C PHE A 238 -16.53 -5.59 -8.40
N ALA A 239 -17.35 -5.64 -7.34
CA ALA A 239 -16.89 -6.07 -6.02
C ALA A 239 -18.01 -6.70 -5.20
N ARG A 240 -17.61 -7.43 -4.16
CA ARG A 240 -18.49 -7.78 -3.04
C ARG A 240 -18.39 -6.69 -1.99
N SER A 241 -19.53 -6.10 -1.61
CA SER A 241 -19.60 -5.03 -0.62
C SER A 241 -20.95 -5.01 0.07
N ASN A 242 -20.96 -4.57 1.33
CA ASN A 242 -22.18 -4.31 2.09
C ASN A 242 -22.52 -2.81 2.17
N SER A 243 -21.67 -1.94 1.63
CA SER A 243 -21.89 -0.50 1.48
C SER A 243 -21.70 -0.08 0.03
N THR A 244 -22.21 1.09 -0.34
CA THR A 244 -21.84 1.68 -1.62
C THR A 244 -20.36 2.11 -1.61
N PRO A 245 -19.55 1.72 -2.61
CA PRO A 245 -18.19 2.23 -2.76
C PRO A 245 -18.18 3.70 -3.14
N ALA A 246 -17.37 4.50 -2.45
CA ALA A 246 -17.06 5.86 -2.87
C ALA A 246 -16.05 5.83 -4.02
N ILE A 247 -16.11 6.82 -4.91
CA ILE A 247 -15.34 6.86 -6.16
C ILE A 247 -14.74 8.24 -6.40
N TYR A 248 -13.44 8.30 -6.70
CA TYR A 248 -12.66 9.53 -6.79
C TYR A 248 -11.61 9.48 -7.89
N HIS A 249 -11.14 10.66 -8.30
CA HIS A 249 -9.92 10.83 -9.11
C HIS A 249 -8.72 10.98 -8.18
N VAL A 250 -7.95 9.91 -8.02
CA VAL A 250 -6.75 9.83 -7.14
C VAL A 250 -5.47 9.58 -7.94
N PHE A 251 -5.60 9.56 -9.26
CA PHE A 251 -4.53 9.38 -10.24
C PHE A 251 -4.73 10.42 -11.36
N ASP A 252 -4.09 10.20 -12.51
CA ASP A 252 -4.50 10.87 -13.75
C ASP A 252 -6.02 10.72 -13.97
N ALA A 253 -6.62 11.68 -14.68
CA ALA A 253 -8.08 11.79 -14.84
C ALA A 253 -8.75 10.54 -15.48
N ASP A 254 -7.96 9.66 -16.08
CA ASP A 254 -8.41 8.43 -16.73
C ASP A 254 -8.57 7.26 -15.75
N ARG A 255 -8.04 7.37 -14.52
CA ARG A 255 -8.04 6.31 -13.52
C ARG A 255 -8.86 6.69 -12.29
N LEU A 256 -9.91 5.90 -12.05
CA LEU A 256 -10.79 6.05 -10.90
C LEU A 256 -10.30 5.19 -9.73
N PHE A 257 -10.45 5.74 -8.54
CA PHE A 257 -10.16 5.10 -7.26
C PHE A 257 -11.46 4.78 -6.54
N TYR A 258 -11.65 3.51 -6.22
CA TYR A 258 -12.84 2.97 -5.57
C TYR A 258 -12.47 2.58 -4.15
N ILE A 259 -13.22 3.03 -3.15
CA ILE A 259 -12.98 2.69 -1.74
C ILE A 259 -14.29 2.38 -1.01
N TRP A 260 -14.30 1.31 -0.23
CA TRP A 260 -15.51 0.80 0.42
C TRP A 260 -15.22 0.02 1.71
N LYS A 261 -16.26 -0.21 2.50
CA LYS A 261 -16.20 -1.06 3.68
C LYS A 261 -16.34 -2.53 3.30
N GLY A 262 -15.57 -3.40 3.94
CA GLY A 262 -15.65 -4.84 3.77
C GLY A 262 -17.06 -5.42 3.93
N ALA A 263 -17.36 -6.46 3.16
CA ALA A 263 -18.63 -7.17 3.25
C ALA A 263 -18.76 -8.04 4.51
N LYS A 264 -17.65 -8.33 5.21
CA LYS A 264 -17.63 -9.21 6.40
C LYS A 264 -17.06 -8.56 7.65
N ASP A 265 -16.50 -7.37 7.50
CA ASP A 265 -15.80 -6.64 8.55
C ASP A 265 -16.02 -5.13 8.33
N ASN A 266 -15.33 -4.32 9.13
CA ASN A 266 -15.38 -2.87 9.02
C ASN A 266 -14.10 -2.28 8.42
N HIS A 267 -13.19 -3.09 7.86
CA HIS A 267 -11.99 -2.58 7.22
C HIS A 267 -12.34 -1.86 5.93
N LEU A 268 -11.54 -0.85 5.60
CA LEU A 268 -11.57 -0.22 4.30
C LEU A 268 -10.80 -1.05 3.28
N TYR A 269 -11.43 -1.24 2.13
CA TYR A 269 -10.87 -1.85 0.96
C TYR A 269 -10.90 -0.84 -0.18
N TYR A 270 -9.93 -0.93 -1.07
CA TYR A 270 -9.93 -0.12 -2.28
C TYR A 270 -9.46 -0.91 -3.50
N ALA A 271 -9.74 -0.36 -4.68
CA ALA A 271 -9.24 -0.80 -5.97
C ALA A 271 -9.15 0.41 -6.91
N THR A 272 -8.38 0.28 -7.99
CA THR A 272 -8.20 1.34 -8.98
C THR A 272 -8.63 0.82 -10.35
N SER A 273 -9.14 1.68 -11.23
CA SER A 273 -9.34 1.28 -12.63
C SER A 273 -8.02 1.25 -13.38
N LYS A 274 -7.93 0.30 -14.31
CA LYS A 274 -6.97 0.26 -15.41
C LYS A 274 -7.48 1.15 -16.55
N LYS A 275 -6.62 1.42 -17.52
CA LYS A 275 -6.97 2.22 -18.71
C LYS A 275 -8.12 1.64 -19.55
N ASP A 276 -8.32 0.32 -19.50
CA ASP A 276 -9.43 -0.37 -20.16
C ASP A 276 -10.74 -0.32 -19.35
N GLY A 277 -10.75 0.36 -18.19
CA GLY A 277 -11.89 0.47 -17.29
C GLY A 277 -12.06 -0.71 -16.31
N SER A 278 -11.33 -1.81 -16.47
CA SER A 278 -11.33 -2.94 -15.52
C SER A 278 -10.65 -2.56 -14.20
N LEU A 279 -10.96 -3.25 -13.10
CA LEU A 279 -10.34 -2.95 -11.81
C LEU A 279 -9.06 -3.74 -11.55
N THR A 280 -8.17 -3.17 -10.75
CA THR A 280 -7.05 -3.87 -10.11
C THR A 280 -7.54 -4.82 -9.02
N ALA A 281 -6.63 -5.64 -8.47
CA ALA A 281 -6.93 -6.44 -7.29
C ALA A 281 -7.38 -5.54 -6.13
N THR A 282 -8.34 -6.03 -5.34
CA THR A 282 -8.79 -5.38 -4.11
C THR A 282 -7.70 -5.43 -3.05
N ILE A 283 -7.47 -4.31 -2.38
CA ILE A 283 -6.46 -4.15 -1.34
C ILE A 283 -7.15 -3.69 -0.06
N ALA A 284 -6.80 -4.30 1.08
CA ALA A 284 -7.27 -3.88 2.40
C ALA A 284 -6.31 -2.84 2.97
N LEU A 285 -6.84 -1.75 3.53
CA LEU A 285 -6.08 -0.84 4.37
C LEU A 285 -5.80 -1.47 5.74
N SER A 286 -4.84 -0.92 6.48
CA SER A 286 -4.48 -1.40 7.82
C SER A 286 -5.65 -1.30 8.81
N ASP A 287 -5.50 -1.93 9.98
CA ASP A 287 -6.53 -1.97 11.03
C ASP A 287 -6.90 -0.58 11.59
N ASP A 288 -6.05 0.42 11.35
CA ASP A 288 -6.32 1.82 11.68
C ASP A 288 -7.47 2.42 10.83
N PHE A 289 -7.80 1.79 9.70
CA PHE A 289 -8.80 2.24 8.73
C PHE A 289 -10.08 1.40 8.82
N THR A 290 -10.79 1.55 9.94
CA THR A 290 -12.11 0.92 10.13
C THR A 290 -13.25 1.94 10.17
N THR A 291 -14.36 1.61 9.52
CA THR A 291 -15.54 2.48 9.45
C THR A 291 -16.82 1.66 9.30
N ALA A 292 -17.95 2.20 9.76
CA ALA A 292 -19.28 1.64 9.51
C ALA A 292 -20.00 2.30 8.31
N VAL A 293 -19.47 3.42 7.82
CA VAL A 293 -20.07 4.29 6.80
C VAL A 293 -19.08 4.55 5.67
N SER A 294 -19.56 5.07 4.54
CA SER A 294 -18.71 5.48 3.43
C SER A 294 -17.76 6.62 3.81
N VAL A 295 -16.74 6.82 2.98
CA VAL A 295 -15.65 7.77 3.20
C VAL A 295 -15.67 8.90 2.17
N SER A 296 -14.88 9.95 2.41
CA SER A 296 -14.68 11.02 1.43
C SER A 296 -13.20 11.33 1.20
N ILE A 297 -12.86 11.78 -0.02
CA ILE A 297 -11.50 12.10 -0.42
C ILE A 297 -11.45 13.48 -1.06
N ALA A 298 -10.52 14.30 -0.59
CA ALA A 298 -10.18 15.58 -1.21
C ALA A 298 -8.79 15.53 -1.85
N THR A 299 -8.70 16.00 -3.09
CA THR A 299 -7.42 16.24 -3.78
C THR A 299 -6.72 17.44 -3.14
N VAL A 300 -5.48 17.25 -2.70
CA VAL A 300 -4.60 18.32 -2.22
C VAL A 300 -3.86 18.92 -3.40
N ASP A 301 -3.16 18.05 -4.13
CA ASP A 301 -2.48 18.31 -5.40
C ASP A 301 -2.57 17.05 -6.28
N ASP A 302 -1.86 17.04 -7.39
CA ASP A 302 -1.82 15.97 -8.38
C ASP A 302 -1.35 14.61 -7.85
N LYS A 303 -0.68 14.58 -6.68
CA LYS A 303 -0.22 13.34 -6.04
C LYS A 303 -0.69 13.18 -4.60
N LYS A 304 -1.18 14.22 -3.94
CA LYS A 304 -1.54 14.20 -2.51
C LYS A 304 -3.05 14.32 -2.30
N PHE A 305 -3.53 13.60 -1.30
CA PHE A 305 -4.95 13.47 -1.01
C PHE A 305 -5.20 13.45 0.50
N ILE A 306 -6.43 13.78 0.90
CA ILE A 306 -6.93 13.62 2.27
C ILE A 306 -8.12 12.68 2.24
N LEU A 307 -7.99 11.53 2.89
CA LEU A 307 -9.09 10.62 3.20
C LEU A 307 -9.75 11.07 4.51
N ALA A 308 -11.03 11.39 4.47
CA ALA A 308 -11.85 11.63 5.64
C ALA A 308 -12.79 10.43 5.88
N PHE A 309 -12.83 9.91 7.10
CA PHE A 309 -13.68 8.79 7.47
C PHE A 309 -14.14 8.87 8.93
N VAL A 310 -15.06 7.98 9.30
CA VAL A 310 -15.65 7.94 10.64
C VAL A 310 -15.32 6.60 11.26
N GLY A 311 -14.61 6.61 12.38
CA GLY A 311 -14.30 5.35 13.06
C GLY A 311 -15.50 4.71 13.72
N LEU A 312 -15.30 3.48 14.20
CA LEU A 312 -16.32 2.75 14.94
C LEU A 312 -16.73 3.42 16.25
N ASP A 313 -15.87 4.28 16.79
CA ASP A 313 -16.12 5.16 17.93
C ASP A 313 -16.85 6.45 17.57
N LYS A 314 -17.33 6.58 16.32
CA LYS A 314 -18.04 7.75 15.77
C LYS A 314 -17.17 9.01 15.64
N LYS A 315 -15.89 8.94 15.96
CA LYS A 315 -14.96 10.06 15.76
C LYS A 315 -14.64 10.24 14.29
N ILE A 316 -14.49 11.49 13.90
CA ILE A 316 -14.08 11.86 12.55
C ILE A 316 -12.55 11.85 12.48
N ARG A 317 -12.02 11.15 11.47
CA ARG A 317 -10.58 11.02 11.24
C ARG A 317 -10.18 11.48 9.84
N LEU A 318 -8.99 12.05 9.74
CA LEU A 318 -8.33 12.41 8.50
C LEU A 318 -7.07 11.57 8.34
N SER A 319 -6.79 11.08 7.14
CA SER A 319 -5.52 10.44 6.77
C SER A 319 -5.03 11.07 5.48
N TYR A 320 -3.76 11.50 5.48
CA TYR A 320 -3.11 12.07 4.31
C TYR A 320 -2.45 10.93 3.53
N PHE A 321 -2.66 10.88 2.23
CA PHE A 321 -2.05 9.84 1.42
C PHE A 321 -1.53 10.39 0.10
N THR A 322 -0.58 9.67 -0.50
CA THR A 322 0.15 10.12 -1.68
C THR A 322 0.19 9.03 -2.73
N SER A 323 -0.13 9.35 -3.98
CA SER A 323 0.16 8.49 -5.13
C SER A 323 1.58 8.69 -5.61
N TYR A 324 2.24 7.59 -5.96
CA TYR A 324 3.62 7.59 -6.42
C TYR A 324 3.86 6.40 -7.35
N ASP A 325 4.85 6.49 -8.23
CA ASP A 325 5.29 5.33 -9.03
C ASP A 325 6.37 4.57 -8.26
N PRO A 326 6.16 3.27 -7.92
CA PRO A 326 7.20 2.48 -7.28
C PRO A 326 8.52 2.41 -8.09
N ALA A 327 8.48 2.54 -9.41
CA ALA A 327 9.69 2.58 -10.22
C ALA A 327 10.49 3.88 -10.05
N SER A 328 9.86 5.00 -9.67
CA SER A 328 10.51 6.30 -9.49
C SER A 328 10.19 6.98 -8.16
N TRP A 329 10.00 6.19 -7.10
CA TRP A 329 9.51 6.73 -5.82
C TRP A 329 10.51 7.65 -5.12
N ILE A 330 11.83 7.46 -5.33
CA ILE A 330 12.84 8.35 -4.74
C ILE A 330 12.71 9.73 -5.38
N GLU A 331 12.51 9.81 -6.71
CA GLU A 331 12.18 11.05 -7.41
C GLU A 331 10.96 11.72 -6.79
N ASP A 332 9.86 10.99 -6.71
CA ASP A 332 8.56 11.49 -6.26
C ASP A 332 8.58 12.01 -4.81
N VAL A 333 9.38 11.38 -3.95
CA VAL A 333 9.38 11.65 -2.50
C VAL A 333 10.48 12.63 -2.07
N PHE A 334 11.64 12.60 -2.73
CA PHE A 334 12.81 13.35 -2.28
C PHE A 334 13.27 14.45 -3.24
N PHE A 335 12.87 14.46 -4.51
CA PHE A 335 13.35 15.46 -5.46
C PHE A 335 12.30 16.55 -5.74
N PRO A 336 12.71 17.83 -5.85
CA PRO A 336 14.06 18.38 -5.57
C PRO A 336 14.31 18.66 -4.07
N ASP A 337 13.27 18.70 -3.24
CA ASP A 337 13.31 19.33 -1.91
C ASP A 337 14.28 18.68 -0.91
N LYS A 338 14.46 17.36 -1.00
CA LYS A 338 15.29 16.54 -0.10
C LYS A 338 16.45 15.86 -0.83
N MET A 339 16.83 16.32 -2.03
CA MET A 339 17.94 15.71 -2.78
C MET A 339 19.32 15.78 -2.08
N HIS A 340 19.42 16.64 -1.05
CA HIS A 340 20.60 16.82 -0.19
C HIS A 340 20.65 15.82 0.99
N TYR A 341 19.60 15.02 1.20
CA TYR A 341 19.59 13.94 2.17
C TYR A 341 20.63 12.89 1.75
N THR A 342 21.10 12.07 2.69
CA THR A 342 22.03 10.96 2.46
C THR A 342 21.34 9.62 2.65
N LEU A 343 22.01 8.51 2.31
CA LEU A 343 21.49 7.15 2.58
C LEU A 343 21.24 6.89 4.07
N LYS A 344 21.85 7.68 4.97
CA LYS A 344 21.62 7.61 6.41
C LYS A 344 20.39 8.38 6.88
N ASP A 345 19.93 9.33 6.07
CA ASP A 345 18.79 10.19 6.39
C ASP A 345 17.45 9.56 5.96
N ILE A 346 17.49 8.45 5.21
CA ILE A 346 16.32 7.80 4.64
C ILE A 346 16.26 6.31 5.01
N VAL A 347 15.09 5.72 4.80
CA VAL A 347 14.87 4.27 4.79
C VAL A 347 14.50 3.78 3.39
N ILE A 348 15.12 2.70 2.93
CA ILE A 348 14.83 2.07 1.65
C ILE A 348 14.44 0.59 1.81
N PRO A 349 13.63 0.05 0.90
CA PRO A 349 13.34 -1.38 0.89
C PRO A 349 14.53 -2.18 0.32
N GLY A 350 14.90 -3.26 1.01
CA GLY A 350 15.95 -4.20 0.63
C GLY A 350 15.45 -5.62 0.48
N SER A 351 16.06 -6.37 -0.44
CA SER A 351 15.66 -7.75 -0.78
C SER A 351 16.75 -8.76 -0.44
N HIS A 352 16.38 -9.77 0.34
CA HIS A 352 17.28 -10.85 0.77
C HIS A 352 17.40 -11.97 -0.26
N ASP A 353 18.64 -12.41 -0.52
CA ASP A 353 18.98 -13.39 -1.56
C ASP A 353 18.24 -13.11 -2.87
N ALA A 354 18.35 -11.87 -3.34
CA ALA A 354 17.30 -11.26 -4.14
C ALA A 354 17.08 -11.92 -5.52
N GLY A 355 18.10 -12.61 -6.05
CA GLY A 355 18.01 -13.32 -7.34
C GLY A 355 17.30 -14.67 -7.30
N MET A 356 16.78 -15.08 -6.14
CA MET A 356 16.13 -16.39 -5.96
C MET A 356 14.61 -16.33 -6.18
N SER A 357 14.18 -15.80 -7.33
CA SER A 357 12.79 -15.87 -7.77
C SER A 357 12.47 -17.10 -8.62
N VAL A 358 13.51 -17.73 -9.15
CA VAL A 358 13.49 -18.90 -10.02
C VAL A 358 14.55 -19.90 -9.55
N LEU A 359 14.31 -21.19 -9.76
CA LEU A 359 15.32 -22.24 -9.54
C LEU A 359 15.79 -22.74 -10.90
N THR A 360 16.93 -22.26 -11.37
CA THR A 360 17.50 -22.63 -12.67
C THR A 360 18.26 -23.94 -12.61
N ALA A 361 18.96 -24.20 -11.50
CA ALA A 361 19.70 -25.44 -11.31
C ALA A 361 19.90 -25.73 -9.82
N THR A 362 20.26 -26.98 -9.50
CA THR A 362 20.56 -27.41 -8.12
C THR A 362 22.03 -27.79 -7.98
N GLY A 363 22.56 -27.63 -6.77
CA GLY A 363 23.93 -27.93 -6.39
C GLY A 363 24.03 -28.47 -4.97
N GLY A 364 25.27 -28.61 -4.49
CA GLY A 364 25.58 -29.21 -3.20
C GLY A 364 25.58 -30.74 -3.20
N GLN A 365 25.94 -31.31 -2.05
CA GLN A 365 26.11 -32.75 -1.87
C GLN A 365 24.80 -33.54 -2.00
N GLN A 366 23.67 -32.92 -1.65
CA GLN A 366 22.33 -33.50 -1.67
C GLN A 366 21.40 -32.78 -2.66
N LYS A 367 21.87 -32.52 -3.88
CA LYS A 367 21.10 -31.79 -4.92
C LYS A 367 19.68 -32.31 -5.21
N GLY A 368 19.38 -33.57 -4.88
CA GLY A 368 18.06 -34.18 -5.06
C GLY A 368 16.98 -33.72 -4.07
N THR A 369 17.36 -33.11 -2.95
CA THR A 369 16.42 -32.56 -1.96
C THR A 369 16.14 -31.06 -2.17
N ILE A 370 16.71 -30.48 -3.22
CA ILE A 370 16.63 -29.05 -3.53
C ILE A 370 15.53 -28.79 -4.52
N ASN A 371 14.63 -27.87 -4.16
CA ASN A 371 13.51 -27.47 -4.99
C ASN A 371 13.05 -26.06 -4.58
N GLU A 372 12.00 -25.57 -5.23
CA GLU A 372 11.54 -24.19 -5.05
C GLU A 372 11.13 -23.85 -3.61
N CYS A 373 10.61 -24.82 -2.84
CA CYS A 373 10.09 -24.61 -1.49
C CYS A 373 11.18 -24.25 -0.48
N ASN A 374 12.41 -24.73 -0.67
CA ASN A 374 13.56 -24.51 0.22
C ASN A 374 14.67 -23.63 -0.39
N THR A 375 14.44 -23.04 -1.57
CA THR A 375 15.43 -22.16 -2.21
C THR A 375 14.90 -20.79 -2.58
N LEU A 376 13.62 -20.65 -2.92
CA LEU A 376 13.11 -19.38 -3.42
C LEU A 376 12.74 -18.44 -2.27
N THR A 377 13.50 -17.36 -2.14
CA THR A 377 13.27 -16.28 -1.18
C THR A 377 12.42 -15.15 -1.76
N GLN A 378 12.35 -15.05 -3.09
CA GLN A 378 11.61 -14.00 -3.81
C GLN A 378 10.55 -14.60 -4.74
N ILE A 379 9.56 -13.80 -5.16
CA ILE A 379 8.57 -14.19 -6.20
C ILE A 379 8.91 -13.57 -7.57
N GLN A 380 9.58 -12.42 -7.55
CA GLN A 380 9.79 -11.58 -8.72
C GLN A 380 11.26 -11.51 -9.03
N ASN A 381 11.60 -11.47 -10.32
CA ASN A 381 12.97 -11.27 -10.75
C ASN A 381 13.48 -9.87 -10.38
N ILE A 382 14.79 -9.62 -10.42
CA ILE A 382 15.36 -8.34 -9.99
C ILE A 382 14.80 -7.14 -10.77
N LYS A 383 14.61 -7.28 -12.09
CA LYS A 383 14.00 -6.21 -12.92
C LYS A 383 12.61 -5.83 -12.42
N MET A 384 11.80 -6.82 -12.06
CA MET A 384 10.47 -6.59 -11.48
C MET A 384 10.57 -5.99 -10.08
N GLN A 385 11.48 -6.47 -9.21
CA GLN A 385 11.71 -5.90 -7.88
C GLN A 385 12.12 -4.42 -7.94
N LEU A 386 12.96 -4.02 -8.89
CA LEU A 386 13.30 -2.61 -9.14
C LEU A 386 12.06 -1.76 -9.46
N ASN A 387 11.20 -2.27 -10.35
CA ASN A 387 9.93 -1.64 -10.71
C ASN A 387 8.90 -1.68 -9.56
N GLN A 388 9.13 -2.48 -8.53
CA GLN A 388 8.37 -2.46 -7.28
C GLN A 388 8.97 -1.53 -6.22
N GLY A 389 10.06 -0.83 -6.52
CA GLY A 389 10.67 0.14 -5.62
C GLY A 389 11.79 -0.38 -4.74
N ILE A 390 12.21 -1.64 -4.90
CA ILE A 390 13.38 -2.20 -4.19
C ILE A 390 14.66 -1.49 -4.66
N ARG A 391 15.50 -1.05 -3.72
CA ARG A 391 16.72 -0.27 -4.00
C ARG A 391 17.98 -0.86 -3.41
N MET A 392 17.87 -1.88 -2.56
CA MET A 392 19.01 -2.65 -2.07
C MET A 392 18.81 -4.14 -2.36
N PHE A 393 19.84 -4.77 -2.92
CA PHE A 393 19.84 -6.19 -3.26
C PHE A 393 21.06 -6.87 -2.67
N ASP A 394 20.82 -7.90 -1.86
CA ASP A 394 21.86 -8.83 -1.43
C ASP A 394 21.94 -9.97 -2.44
N LEU A 395 23.06 -10.04 -3.15
CA LEU A 395 23.29 -11.01 -4.20
C LEU A 395 24.45 -11.91 -3.82
N ARG A 396 24.23 -13.22 -3.94
CA ARG A 396 25.29 -14.22 -3.88
C ARG A 396 25.47 -14.77 -5.28
N ILE A 397 26.71 -14.77 -5.79
CA ILE A 397 27.01 -15.16 -7.17
C ILE A 397 27.80 -16.47 -7.17
N GLY A 398 27.44 -17.35 -8.10
CA GLY A 398 28.10 -18.61 -8.39
C GLY A 398 28.35 -18.80 -9.88
N ASP A 399 29.20 -19.78 -10.22
CA ASP A 399 29.45 -20.19 -11.59
C ASP A 399 28.71 -21.51 -11.86
N PHE A 400 27.80 -21.47 -12.82
CA PHE A 400 27.10 -22.65 -13.29
C PHE A 400 27.20 -22.71 -14.82
N ASN A 401 27.69 -23.82 -15.35
CA ASN A 401 27.92 -24.02 -16.78
C ASN A 401 28.75 -22.89 -17.44
N LYS A 402 29.77 -22.37 -16.74
CA LYS A 402 30.67 -21.28 -17.19
C LYS A 402 29.99 -19.91 -17.28
N GLU A 403 28.78 -19.77 -16.76
CA GLU A 403 28.07 -18.49 -16.67
C GLU A 403 27.82 -18.13 -15.21
N LEU A 404 27.65 -16.83 -14.93
CA LEU A 404 27.39 -16.34 -13.58
C LEU A 404 25.90 -16.35 -13.29
N TYR A 405 25.52 -16.94 -12.17
CA TYR A 405 24.16 -16.99 -11.67
C TYR A 405 24.11 -16.49 -10.24
N THR A 406 22.96 -15.93 -9.86
CA THR A 406 22.65 -15.77 -8.44
C THR A 406 22.47 -17.14 -7.79
N LYS A 407 22.63 -17.24 -6.47
CA LYS A 407 22.49 -18.52 -5.76
C LYS A 407 22.02 -18.37 -4.32
N HIS A 408 21.55 -19.47 -3.76
CA HIS A 408 21.28 -19.64 -2.34
C HIS A 408 21.74 -21.04 -1.91
N SER A 409 22.52 -21.12 -0.84
CA SER A 409 23.10 -22.37 -0.35
C SER A 409 23.36 -22.32 1.15
N SER A 410 23.41 -23.49 1.79
CA SER A 410 23.71 -23.61 3.23
C SER A 410 25.16 -23.34 3.61
N SER A 411 26.01 -23.06 2.63
CA SER A 411 27.42 -22.67 2.77
C SER A 411 27.73 -21.58 1.74
N ASP A 412 28.82 -20.83 1.94
CA ASP A 412 29.27 -19.80 0.99
C ASP A 412 29.62 -20.42 -0.37
N CYS A 413 30.25 -21.60 -0.39
CA CYS A 413 30.62 -22.32 -1.60
C CYS A 413 29.58 -23.41 -1.93
N MET A 414 29.10 -23.46 -3.18
CA MET A 414 28.09 -24.46 -3.58
C MET A 414 28.60 -25.90 -3.42
N ALA A 415 29.90 -26.14 -3.65
CA ALA A 415 30.52 -27.46 -3.51
C ALA A 415 30.58 -27.95 -2.04
N ASP A 416 30.61 -27.02 -1.08
CA ASP A 416 30.69 -27.31 0.36
C ASP A 416 29.30 -27.35 1.00
N ALA A 417 28.25 -26.95 0.27
CA ALA A 417 26.89 -26.92 0.76
C ALA A 417 26.28 -28.32 0.80
N VAL A 418 25.50 -28.60 1.86
CA VAL A 418 24.61 -29.78 1.88
C VAL A 418 23.64 -29.71 0.71
N GLY A 419 23.15 -28.52 0.40
CA GLY A 419 22.34 -28.27 -0.79
C GLY A 419 22.22 -26.78 -1.08
N GLY A 420 21.93 -26.47 -2.34
CA GLY A 420 21.71 -25.10 -2.78
C GLY A 420 21.16 -25.04 -4.20
N GLY A 421 20.62 -23.88 -4.56
CA GLY A 421 20.04 -23.60 -5.86
C GLY A 421 20.73 -22.41 -6.53
N TYR A 422 20.78 -22.45 -7.86
CA TYR A 422 21.10 -21.31 -8.71
C TYR A 422 19.81 -20.63 -9.15
N GLY A 423 19.78 -19.30 -9.05
CA GLY A 423 18.66 -18.44 -9.38
C GLY A 423 18.81 -17.77 -10.75
N GLU A 424 18.45 -16.49 -10.82
CA GLU A 424 18.56 -15.69 -12.04
C GLU A 424 19.97 -15.65 -12.62
N LYS A 425 20.06 -15.63 -13.96
CA LYS A 425 21.31 -15.38 -14.68
C LYS A 425 21.77 -13.95 -14.42
N PHE A 426 23.04 -13.79 -14.05
CA PHE A 426 23.54 -12.49 -13.61
C PHE A 426 23.58 -11.44 -14.74
N ASP A 427 23.71 -11.87 -15.99
CA ASP A 427 23.60 -11.00 -17.17
C ASP A 427 22.23 -10.31 -17.26
N ASP A 428 21.15 -11.07 -17.02
CA ASP A 428 19.78 -10.55 -17.07
C ASP A 428 19.53 -9.57 -15.91
N VAL A 429 20.09 -9.87 -14.73
CA VAL A 429 20.05 -9.01 -13.54
C VAL A 429 20.68 -7.65 -13.85
N LEU A 430 21.91 -7.64 -14.40
CA LEU A 430 22.63 -6.40 -14.69
C LEU A 430 22.01 -5.61 -15.85
N THR A 431 21.51 -6.30 -16.87
CA THR A 431 20.77 -5.67 -17.98
C THR A 431 19.49 -5.00 -17.46
N GLY A 432 18.74 -5.69 -16.61
CA GLY A 432 17.54 -5.13 -15.97
C GLY A 432 17.82 -3.88 -15.12
N MET A 433 18.93 -3.86 -14.37
CA MET A 433 19.36 -2.69 -13.60
C MET A 433 19.76 -1.51 -14.48
N LYS A 434 20.53 -1.78 -15.54
CA LYS A 434 20.96 -0.77 -16.50
C LYS A 434 19.77 -0.08 -17.17
N ASP A 435 18.84 -0.88 -17.72
CA ASP A 435 17.60 -0.38 -18.33
C ASP A 435 16.80 0.49 -17.34
N PHE A 436 16.69 0.00 -16.10
CA PHE A 436 15.96 0.69 -15.04
C PHE A 436 16.55 2.05 -14.72
N LEU A 437 17.86 2.17 -14.53
CA LEU A 437 18.52 3.43 -14.19
C LEU A 437 18.61 4.40 -15.39
N GLN A 438 18.60 3.89 -16.63
CA GLN A 438 18.49 4.73 -17.83
C GLN A 438 17.13 5.41 -17.93
N THR A 439 16.08 4.69 -17.51
CA THR A 439 14.69 5.18 -17.49
C THR A 439 14.44 6.08 -16.28
N ASN A 440 14.88 5.66 -15.08
CA ASN A 440 14.59 6.30 -13.81
C ASN A 440 15.85 6.98 -13.23
N LYS A 441 16.24 8.11 -13.83
CA LYS A 441 17.55 8.76 -13.60
C LYS A 441 17.77 9.35 -12.21
N LYS A 442 16.74 9.42 -11.38
CA LYS A 442 16.80 9.91 -9.99
C LYS A 442 16.86 8.79 -8.95
N GLU A 443 16.67 7.56 -9.38
CA GLU A 443 16.79 6.38 -8.54
C GLU A 443 18.26 5.94 -8.43
N PHE A 444 18.56 5.08 -7.47
CA PHE A 444 19.87 4.46 -7.32
C PHE A 444 19.71 2.99 -6.94
N VAL A 445 20.77 2.19 -7.06
CA VAL A 445 20.75 0.80 -6.62
C VAL A 445 21.95 0.53 -5.71
N LEU A 446 21.72 -0.11 -4.56
CA LEU A 446 22.76 -0.64 -3.69
C LEU A 446 22.88 -2.15 -3.90
N LEU A 447 24.00 -2.60 -4.46
CA LEU A 447 24.35 -4.00 -4.60
C LEU A 447 25.34 -4.41 -3.53
N THR A 448 24.95 -5.37 -2.71
CA THR A 448 25.80 -5.94 -1.68
C THR A 448 26.08 -7.40 -1.98
N PHE A 449 27.34 -7.79 -1.85
CA PHE A 449 27.78 -9.16 -2.00
C PHE A 449 28.33 -9.63 -0.65
N SER A 450 27.59 -10.51 0.01
CA SER A 450 27.99 -11.21 1.24
C SER A 450 28.10 -12.72 0.96
N HIS A 451 28.72 -13.47 1.87
CA HIS A 451 28.78 -14.94 1.77
C HIS A 451 29.36 -15.44 0.44
N PHE A 452 30.44 -14.80 -0.01
CA PHE A 452 30.98 -14.97 -1.36
C PHE A 452 32.06 -16.06 -1.42
N CYS A 453 31.96 -16.95 -2.41
CA CYS A 453 32.92 -18.04 -2.60
C CYS A 453 33.91 -17.76 -3.73
N GLU A 454 35.12 -17.32 -3.36
CA GLU A 454 36.24 -17.07 -4.29
C GLU A 454 36.64 -18.29 -5.14
N LYS A 455 36.40 -19.51 -4.65
CA LYS A 455 36.70 -20.75 -5.41
C LYS A 455 35.77 -20.96 -6.59
N GLU A 456 34.55 -20.40 -6.53
CA GLU A 456 33.49 -20.64 -7.50
C GLU A 456 33.46 -19.52 -8.55
N ALA A 457 33.46 -18.27 -8.09
CA ALA A 457 33.67 -17.10 -8.92
C ALA A 457 34.52 -16.11 -8.11
N SER A 458 35.57 -15.53 -8.68
CA SER A 458 36.37 -14.56 -7.93
C SER A 458 35.70 -13.19 -7.88
N MET A 459 35.85 -12.46 -6.76
CA MET A 459 35.26 -11.11 -6.60
C MET A 459 35.76 -10.18 -7.70
N LYS A 460 37.04 -10.31 -8.09
CA LYS A 460 37.62 -9.56 -9.22
C LYS A 460 36.91 -9.85 -10.56
N ARG A 461 36.58 -11.11 -10.86
CA ARG A 461 35.86 -11.48 -12.08
C ARG A 461 34.44 -10.91 -12.07
N VAL A 462 33.72 -11.07 -10.96
CA VAL A 462 32.34 -10.58 -10.83
C VAL A 462 32.29 -9.06 -10.90
N ALA A 463 33.19 -8.36 -10.19
CA ALA A 463 33.31 -6.90 -10.23
C ALA A 463 33.62 -6.38 -11.65
N ALA A 464 34.59 -6.98 -12.34
CA ALA A 464 34.92 -6.59 -13.72
C ALA A 464 33.72 -6.80 -14.66
N TYR A 465 33.00 -7.92 -14.51
CA TYR A 465 31.82 -8.22 -15.30
C TYR A 465 30.69 -7.20 -15.07
N MET A 466 30.43 -6.80 -13.81
CA MET A 466 29.46 -5.76 -13.50
C MET A 466 29.80 -4.42 -14.13
N ILE A 467 31.06 -3.98 -14.00
CA ILE A 467 31.51 -2.68 -14.53
C ILE A 467 31.41 -2.66 -16.05
N ASP A 468 31.78 -3.75 -16.73
CA ASP A 468 31.65 -3.90 -18.19
C ASP A 468 30.18 -3.81 -18.63
N LYS A 469 29.28 -4.54 -17.96
CA LYS A 469 27.86 -4.62 -18.32
C LYS A 469 27.09 -3.34 -18.04
N LEU A 470 27.23 -2.80 -16.82
CA LEU A 470 26.56 -1.56 -16.41
C LEU A 470 27.15 -0.37 -17.20
N GLY A 471 28.47 -0.31 -17.30
CA GLY A 471 29.20 0.86 -17.77
C GLY A 471 29.68 1.70 -16.60
N LYS A 472 30.93 2.17 -16.68
CA LYS A 472 31.58 2.95 -15.60
C LYS A 472 30.81 4.21 -15.22
N ASP A 473 30.11 4.82 -16.17
CA ASP A 473 29.29 5.99 -15.95
C ASP A 473 28.07 5.69 -15.09
N GLN A 474 27.56 4.46 -15.05
CA GLN A 474 26.44 4.07 -14.19
C GLN A 474 26.87 3.54 -12.82
N VAL A 475 28.17 3.42 -12.54
CA VAL A 475 28.67 2.99 -11.24
C VAL A 475 29.11 4.22 -10.44
N TYR A 476 28.71 4.28 -9.17
CA TYR A 476 29.08 5.37 -8.28
C TYR A 476 30.55 5.22 -7.85
N VAL A 477 31.37 6.24 -8.12
CA VAL A 477 32.75 6.30 -7.64
C VAL A 477 32.74 6.76 -6.18
N ILE A 478 33.17 5.90 -5.28
CA ILE A 478 33.15 6.16 -3.84
C ILE A 478 34.30 7.11 -3.48
N ASN A 479 33.98 8.39 -3.35
CA ASN A 479 34.96 9.45 -3.08
C ASN A 479 34.65 10.27 -1.82
N LYS A 480 33.55 9.95 -1.13
CA LYS A 480 33.11 10.58 0.10
C LYS A 480 32.64 9.51 1.09
N PRO A 481 32.75 9.75 2.40
CA PRO A 481 32.16 8.87 3.40
C PRO A 481 30.63 8.90 3.29
N LEU A 482 29.98 7.82 3.71
CA LEU A 482 28.54 7.60 3.51
C LEU A 482 27.66 8.76 4.00
N HIS A 483 27.92 9.28 5.20
CA HIS A 483 27.18 10.41 5.79
C HIS A 483 27.33 11.74 5.03
N GLN A 484 28.17 11.81 4.00
CA GLN A 484 28.34 12.98 3.13
C GLN A 484 27.90 12.70 1.68
N THR A 485 27.48 11.47 1.40
CA THR A 485 27.02 11.05 0.08
C THR A 485 25.53 11.36 -0.06
N ALA A 486 25.24 12.55 -0.60
CA ALA A 486 23.87 12.98 -0.88
C ALA A 486 23.21 12.13 -1.97
N LEU A 487 21.88 12.01 -1.92
CA LEU A 487 21.05 11.32 -2.91
C LEU A 487 21.29 11.85 -4.32
N ALA A 488 21.45 13.16 -4.48
CA ALA A 488 21.79 13.80 -5.74
C ALA A 488 23.07 13.25 -6.39
N ASN A 489 24.04 12.77 -5.60
CA ASN A 489 25.33 12.26 -6.09
C ASN A 489 25.25 10.80 -6.55
N VAL A 490 24.28 10.05 -6.04
CA VAL A 490 24.07 8.62 -6.36
C VAL A 490 22.92 8.40 -7.35
N ALA A 491 22.17 9.44 -7.68
CA ALA A 491 21.11 9.42 -8.68
C ALA A 491 21.61 8.88 -10.04
N GLY A 492 20.90 7.88 -10.56
CA GLY A 492 21.21 7.17 -11.78
C GLY A 492 22.39 6.20 -11.66
N LYS A 493 22.86 5.88 -10.45
CA LYS A 493 24.04 5.05 -10.21
C LYS A 493 23.77 3.77 -9.42
N VAL A 494 24.65 2.79 -9.61
CA VAL A 494 24.79 1.61 -8.78
C VAL A 494 25.95 1.82 -7.81
N ILE A 495 25.72 1.57 -6.53
CA ILE A 495 26.73 1.48 -5.48
C ILE A 495 27.03 0.00 -5.29
N ILE A 496 28.28 -0.41 -5.46
CA ILE A 496 28.70 -1.81 -5.42
C ILE A 496 29.61 -2.02 -4.22
N THR A 497 29.22 -2.94 -3.33
CA THR A 497 30.04 -3.31 -2.18
C THR A 497 30.19 -4.82 -2.00
N PHE A 498 31.39 -5.27 -1.64
CA PHE A 498 31.70 -6.65 -1.27
C PHE A 498 32.20 -6.73 0.16
N GLU A 499 31.89 -7.82 0.85
CA GLU A 499 32.51 -8.10 2.13
C GLU A 499 34.00 -8.47 1.94
N GLY A 500 34.90 -7.63 2.45
CA GLY A 500 36.35 -7.84 2.43
C GLY A 500 37.08 -7.47 1.14
N TYR A 501 36.44 -6.78 0.18
CA TYR A 501 37.07 -6.46 -1.12
C TYR A 501 36.84 -5.01 -1.57
N THR A 502 37.93 -4.33 -1.95
CA THR A 502 37.93 -2.97 -2.50
C THR A 502 38.74 -2.94 -3.80
N GLN A 503 38.31 -2.14 -4.78
CA GLN A 503 39.07 -1.83 -5.99
C GLN A 503 39.80 -0.48 -5.88
N ALA A 504 40.98 -0.39 -6.49
CA ALA A 504 41.82 0.82 -6.43
C ALA A 504 41.17 2.06 -7.07
N ASP A 505 40.33 1.88 -8.08
CA ASP A 505 39.60 2.96 -8.75
C ASP A 505 38.31 3.38 -8.02
N LYS A 506 37.98 2.72 -6.90
CA LYS A 506 36.83 3.00 -6.02
C LYS A 506 35.47 2.86 -6.70
N LEU A 507 35.38 2.11 -7.80
CA LEU A 507 34.10 1.69 -8.38
C LEU A 507 33.44 0.55 -7.59
N VAL A 508 34.25 -0.17 -6.81
CA VAL A 508 33.82 -1.22 -5.89
C VAL A 508 34.55 -1.02 -4.57
N ASP A 509 33.83 -1.08 -3.45
CA ASP A 509 34.42 -0.91 -2.12
C ASP A 509 33.97 -1.99 -1.14
N ASN A 510 34.63 -2.01 0.01
CA ASN A 510 34.37 -2.92 1.09
C ASN A 510 33.09 -2.53 1.85
N CYS A 511 32.30 -3.53 2.21
CA CYS A 511 31.33 -3.44 3.30
C CYS A 511 31.67 -4.42 4.43
N THR A 512 31.18 -4.13 5.63
CA THR A 512 31.35 -5.01 6.80
C THR A 512 30.02 -5.21 7.53
N ILE A 513 29.98 -6.21 8.40
CA ILE A 513 28.85 -6.49 9.31
C ILE A 513 29.39 -6.55 10.73
N ASP A 514 29.71 -5.39 11.30
CA ASP A 514 30.39 -5.28 12.60
C ASP A 514 29.75 -4.22 13.51
N GLN A 515 30.09 -4.27 14.81
CA GLN A 515 29.68 -3.22 15.75
C GLN A 515 30.33 -1.86 15.45
N SER A 516 31.48 -1.84 14.78
CA SER A 516 32.16 -0.64 14.32
C SER A 516 33.10 -0.97 13.18
N SER A 517 33.17 -0.13 12.16
CA SER A 517 34.07 -0.34 11.03
C SER A 517 34.38 0.98 10.31
N ASN A 518 35.53 1.00 9.63
CA ASN A 518 35.96 2.09 8.76
C ASN A 518 35.60 1.85 7.29
N ALA A 519 34.90 0.75 6.97
CA ALA A 519 34.40 0.48 5.64
C ALA A 519 33.49 1.61 5.13
N PHE A 520 33.32 1.71 3.82
CA PHE A 520 32.42 2.71 3.23
C PHE A 520 30.99 2.53 3.74
N ILE A 521 30.52 1.28 3.81
CA ILE A 521 29.26 0.90 4.45
C ILE A 521 29.55 -0.18 5.51
N ASN A 522 29.16 0.10 6.75
CA ASN A 522 29.07 -0.92 7.80
C ASN A 522 27.60 -1.24 8.07
N PHE A 523 27.16 -2.47 7.80
CA PHE A 523 25.80 -2.89 8.10
C PHE A 523 25.67 -3.28 9.57
N ARG A 524 24.98 -2.45 10.35
CA ARG A 524 24.55 -2.79 11.70
C ARG A 524 23.27 -3.60 11.60
N ARG A 525 23.31 -4.87 12.01
CA ARG A 525 22.15 -5.78 11.99
C ARG A 525 22.17 -6.77 13.15
N ALA A 526 21.05 -7.43 13.38
CA ALA A 526 20.98 -8.74 14.02
C ALA A 526 20.40 -9.75 13.02
N TYR A 527 20.77 -11.03 13.13
CA TYR A 527 20.16 -12.08 12.31
C TYR A 527 19.62 -13.15 13.23
N ALA A 528 18.29 -13.29 13.25
CA ALA A 528 17.62 -14.16 14.22
C ALA A 528 17.77 -15.66 13.92
N ALA A 529 18.07 -16.03 12.66
CA ALA A 529 18.25 -17.41 12.20
C ALA A 529 17.16 -18.38 12.73
N THR A 530 15.89 -17.99 12.61
CA THR A 530 14.76 -18.73 13.21
C THR A 530 13.51 -18.69 12.35
N ASN A 531 12.73 -19.77 12.37
CA ASN A 531 11.39 -19.83 11.79
C ASN A 531 10.27 -19.39 12.77
N VAL A 532 10.63 -18.98 13.99
CA VAL A 532 9.70 -18.58 15.05
C VAL A 532 9.58 -17.06 15.13
N LEU A 533 8.42 -16.52 14.73
CA LEU A 533 8.16 -15.08 14.69
C LEU A 533 8.52 -14.36 15.99
N ASN A 534 8.07 -14.84 17.15
CA ASN A 534 8.35 -14.18 18.43
C ASN A 534 9.85 -14.11 18.76
N LYS A 535 10.65 -15.10 18.34
CA LYS A 535 12.10 -15.08 18.54
C LYS A 535 12.77 -14.04 17.64
N MET A 536 12.34 -13.96 16.37
CA MET A 536 12.80 -12.92 15.45
C MET A 536 12.46 -11.52 15.98
N LEU A 537 11.21 -11.30 16.41
CA LEU A 537 10.78 -10.02 16.99
C LEU A 537 11.60 -9.63 18.23
N GLN A 538 11.89 -10.60 19.11
CA GLN A 538 12.70 -10.36 20.31
C GLN A 538 14.16 -10.04 19.96
N ALA A 539 14.75 -10.74 18.98
CA ALA A 539 16.12 -10.50 18.53
C ALA A 539 16.26 -9.08 17.97
N GLU A 540 15.36 -8.68 17.08
CA GLU A 540 15.35 -7.32 16.50
C GLU A 540 15.09 -6.25 17.56
N GLN A 541 14.12 -6.45 18.46
CA GLN A 541 13.85 -5.48 19.53
C GLN A 541 15.09 -5.29 20.45
N ASN A 542 15.76 -6.38 20.81
CA ASN A 542 16.97 -6.33 21.62
C ASN A 542 18.11 -5.61 20.88
N PHE A 543 18.24 -5.82 19.57
CA PHE A 543 19.21 -5.15 18.74
C PHE A 543 19.03 -3.62 18.75
N PHE A 544 17.81 -3.12 18.52
CA PHE A 544 17.56 -1.66 18.57
C PHE A 544 17.74 -1.08 19.97
N LYS A 545 17.32 -1.79 21.03
CA LYS A 545 17.56 -1.38 22.43
C LYS A 545 19.06 -1.29 22.76
N GLY A 546 19.87 -2.19 22.19
CA GLY A 546 21.32 -2.19 22.32
C GLY A 546 22.04 -1.02 21.63
N MET A 547 21.36 -0.28 20.75
CA MET A 547 21.93 0.83 19.97
C MET A 547 21.45 2.22 20.45
N SER A 548 21.06 2.37 21.72
CA SER A 548 20.55 3.63 22.26
C SER A 548 21.54 4.81 22.18
N ALA A 549 22.84 4.53 22.11
CA ALA A 549 23.89 5.54 21.92
C ALA A 549 23.97 6.10 20.48
N GLY A 550 23.27 5.49 19.52
CA GLY A 550 23.35 5.81 18.10
C GLY A 550 24.39 4.98 17.36
N VAL A 551 24.71 5.39 16.12
CA VAL A 551 25.59 4.66 15.21
C VAL A 551 26.64 5.55 14.55
N ASN A 552 27.75 4.95 14.11
CA ASN A 552 28.89 5.67 13.54
C ASN A 552 28.57 6.27 12.17
N ASN A 553 29.43 7.16 11.69
CA ASN A 553 29.24 7.91 10.45
C ASN A 553 28.99 7.05 9.19
N ASN A 554 29.58 5.85 9.10
CA ASN A 554 29.39 4.95 7.95
C ASN A 554 28.48 3.75 8.26
N ASP A 555 27.86 3.73 9.43
CA ASP A 555 26.90 2.69 9.79
C ASP A 555 25.58 2.91 9.04
N MET A 556 25.10 1.86 8.36
CA MET A 556 23.71 1.71 7.91
C MET A 556 23.03 0.66 8.77
N ILE A 557 21.90 1.02 9.38
CA ILE A 557 21.12 0.07 10.17
C ILE A 557 20.23 -0.74 9.24
N ARG A 558 20.37 -2.06 9.25
CA ARG A 558 19.54 -2.98 8.47
C ARG A 558 18.63 -3.75 9.43
N LEU A 559 17.32 -3.59 9.27
CA LEU A 559 16.32 -4.42 9.96
C LEU A 559 16.15 -5.71 9.16
N ASP A 560 16.74 -6.79 9.66
CA ASP A 560 16.72 -8.11 9.02
C ASP A 560 15.44 -8.84 9.41
N TRP A 561 14.51 -8.95 8.45
CA TRP A 561 13.18 -9.49 8.68
C TRP A 561 12.96 -10.79 7.91
N GLN A 562 13.79 -11.80 8.21
CA GLN A 562 13.68 -13.13 7.63
C GLN A 562 13.30 -14.19 8.67
N LEU A 563 12.38 -15.06 8.27
CA LEU A 563 12.11 -16.30 8.98
C LEU A 563 12.75 -17.48 8.23
N THR A 564 13.86 -17.96 8.77
CA THR A 564 14.71 -18.97 8.12
C THR A 564 14.35 -20.37 8.59
N GLN A 565 14.24 -21.31 7.65
CA GLN A 565 14.19 -22.75 7.98
C GLN A 565 15.57 -23.25 8.42
N ALA A 566 15.62 -24.19 9.36
CA ALA A 566 16.86 -24.92 9.60
C ALA A 566 17.16 -25.89 8.44
N ALA A 567 18.43 -26.25 8.22
CA ALA A 567 18.84 -27.09 7.07
C ALA A 567 18.23 -28.50 7.11
N ASP A 568 18.04 -29.07 8.30
CA ASP A 568 17.37 -30.35 8.55
C ASP A 568 15.86 -30.26 8.35
N GLU A 569 15.25 -29.15 8.75
CA GLU A 569 13.86 -28.83 8.44
C GLU A 569 13.66 -28.71 6.92
N ALA A 570 14.48 -27.94 6.21
CA ALA A 570 14.38 -27.73 4.77
C ALA A 570 14.37 -29.06 3.96
N ALA A 571 15.15 -30.05 4.39
CA ALA A 571 15.19 -31.38 3.79
C ALA A 571 13.95 -32.24 4.08
N LEU A 572 13.24 -32.00 5.18
CA LEU A 572 12.03 -32.76 5.56
C LEU A 572 10.76 -32.14 5.00
N ILE A 573 10.70 -30.81 4.90
CA ILE A 573 9.50 -30.02 4.57
C ILE A 573 9.17 -30.06 3.09
N CYS A 574 10.20 -29.93 2.25
CA CYS A 574 10.03 -29.58 0.85
C CYS A 574 10.22 -30.77 -0.11
N ASN A 575 10.51 -31.97 0.38
CA ASN A 575 10.57 -33.17 -0.46
C ASN A 575 9.14 -33.65 -0.79
N ASP A 576 8.57 -33.15 -1.88
CA ASP A 576 7.49 -33.85 -2.58
C ASP A 576 8.07 -35.13 -3.19
N PHE A 577 7.59 -36.28 -2.72
CA PHE A 577 8.11 -37.58 -3.08
C PHE A 577 7.79 -37.96 -4.53
N GLN A 578 8.83 -38.05 -5.36
CA GLN A 578 9.02 -39.16 -6.31
C GLN A 578 10.50 -39.56 -6.33
N ASP A 579 11.03 -40.03 -5.20
CA ASP A 579 12.24 -40.86 -5.24
C ASP A 579 11.80 -42.33 -5.23
N GLU A 580 11.88 -42.98 -6.39
CA GLU A 580 11.55 -44.40 -6.59
C GLU A 580 12.42 -45.35 -5.76
N ARG A 581 13.46 -44.83 -5.10
CA ARG A 581 14.41 -45.61 -4.28
C ARG A 581 14.06 -45.68 -2.80
N VAL A 582 13.02 -44.98 -2.33
CA VAL A 582 12.63 -44.94 -0.91
C VAL A 582 11.33 -45.71 -0.68
N SER A 583 11.31 -46.58 0.35
CA SER A 583 10.15 -47.43 0.66
C SER A 583 8.88 -46.59 0.90
N PRO A 584 7.71 -47.00 0.35
CA PRO A 584 6.42 -46.31 0.51
C PRO A 584 6.03 -45.99 1.97
N ILE A 585 6.52 -46.79 2.92
CA ILE A 585 6.25 -46.64 4.36
C ILE A 585 6.97 -45.40 4.93
N ILE A 586 8.19 -45.12 4.48
CA ILE A 586 8.97 -43.95 4.91
C ILE A 586 8.36 -42.67 4.33
N ASN A 587 7.93 -42.72 3.06
CA ASN A 587 7.23 -41.62 2.40
C ASN A 587 5.91 -41.27 3.13
N GLY A 588 5.17 -42.30 3.57
CA GLY A 588 3.95 -42.12 4.36
C GLY A 588 4.19 -41.50 5.75
N ALA A 589 5.27 -41.86 6.44
CA ALA A 589 5.62 -41.30 7.75
C ALA A 589 6.06 -39.83 7.66
N ILE A 590 6.79 -39.46 6.61
CA ILE A 590 7.24 -38.07 6.38
C ILE A 590 6.05 -37.20 5.95
N LEU A 591 5.16 -37.70 5.10
CA LEU A 591 3.91 -37.02 4.74
C LEU A 591 3.04 -36.74 5.98
N LEU A 592 2.88 -37.75 6.84
CA LEU A 592 2.13 -37.62 8.10
C LEU A 592 2.81 -36.62 9.05
N THR A 593 4.13 -36.61 9.12
CA THR A 593 4.90 -35.66 9.94
C THR A 593 4.76 -34.22 9.41
N ASN A 594 4.78 -34.00 8.09
CA ASN A 594 4.57 -32.69 7.49
C ASN A 594 3.12 -32.19 7.65
N MET A 595 2.13 -33.08 7.52
CA MET A 595 0.73 -32.77 7.82
C MET A 595 0.50 -32.42 9.31
N ILE A 596 1.14 -33.14 10.23
CA ILE A 596 1.00 -32.91 11.67
C ILE A 596 1.78 -31.65 12.11
N ARG A 597 2.98 -31.40 11.57
CA ARG A 597 3.84 -30.26 11.96
C ARG A 597 3.51 -28.95 11.23
N LYS A 598 2.66 -28.96 10.19
CA LYS A 598 2.26 -27.77 9.41
C LYS A 598 3.46 -26.97 8.88
N ASN A 599 4.47 -27.69 8.42
CA ASN A 599 5.69 -27.09 7.94
C ASN A 599 5.43 -26.21 6.71
N LYS A 600 6.10 -25.06 6.63
CA LYS A 600 5.85 -23.97 5.67
C LYS A 600 7.08 -23.73 4.80
N SER A 601 6.92 -23.43 3.51
CA SER A 601 8.02 -23.01 2.64
C SER A 601 8.69 -21.72 3.12
N ILE A 602 9.88 -21.38 2.61
CA ILE A 602 10.53 -20.08 2.89
C ILE A 602 9.58 -18.92 2.55
N ARG A 603 8.92 -19.00 1.39
CA ARG A 603 7.92 -18.03 0.93
C ARG A 603 6.75 -17.88 1.91
N ASP A 604 6.23 -18.98 2.44
CA ASP A 604 5.11 -18.97 3.39
C ASP A 604 5.51 -18.39 4.76
N LEU A 605 6.74 -18.68 5.22
CA LEU A 605 7.31 -18.09 6.42
C LEU A 605 7.50 -16.59 6.26
N ALA A 606 8.11 -16.16 5.16
CA ALA A 606 8.29 -14.75 4.82
C ALA A 606 6.96 -13.99 4.77
N LEU A 607 5.96 -14.50 4.04
CA LEU A 607 4.62 -13.89 3.97
C LEU A 607 3.92 -13.85 5.34
N TYR A 608 4.18 -14.81 6.23
CA TYR A 608 3.67 -14.79 7.59
C TYR A 608 4.34 -13.72 8.44
N GLY A 609 5.67 -13.63 8.39
CA GLY A 609 6.45 -12.62 9.13
C GLY A 609 6.19 -11.19 8.65
N ASN A 610 6.16 -10.96 7.34
CA ASN A 610 5.99 -9.64 6.72
C ASN A 610 4.71 -8.91 7.16
N LYS A 611 3.64 -9.64 7.48
CA LYS A 611 2.38 -9.07 8.00
C LYS A 611 2.55 -8.29 9.30
N SER A 612 3.55 -8.64 10.10
CA SER A 612 3.79 -8.02 11.41
C SER A 612 4.78 -6.87 11.38
N LEU A 613 5.53 -6.68 10.28
CA LEU A 613 6.60 -5.67 10.19
C LEU A 613 6.07 -4.25 10.42
N PRO A 614 5.07 -3.75 9.67
CA PRO A 614 4.64 -2.35 9.81
C PRO A 614 4.14 -2.03 11.23
N LEU A 615 3.33 -2.94 11.79
CA LEU A 615 2.78 -2.78 13.13
C LEU A 615 3.89 -2.75 14.20
N LYS A 616 4.89 -3.62 14.08
CA LYS A 616 5.97 -3.72 15.09
C LYS A 616 6.96 -2.58 15.00
N VAL A 617 7.32 -2.14 13.80
CA VAL A 617 8.17 -0.94 13.64
C VAL A 617 7.45 0.29 14.16
N LYS A 618 6.13 0.44 13.91
CA LYS A 618 5.31 1.51 14.49
C LYS A 618 5.29 1.47 16.02
N GLU A 619 5.08 0.30 16.62
CA GLU A 619 5.16 0.10 18.08
C GLU A 619 6.53 0.52 18.64
N TRP A 620 7.62 0.13 17.99
CA TRP A 620 8.98 0.48 18.40
C TRP A 620 9.31 1.96 18.20
N VAL A 621 8.73 2.63 17.19
CA VAL A 621 8.83 4.08 17.05
C VAL A 621 8.06 4.78 18.18
N ALA A 622 6.85 4.31 18.49
CA ALA A 622 5.99 4.90 19.52
C ALA A 622 6.56 4.73 20.93
N ASP A 623 7.20 3.60 21.24
CA ASP A 623 7.81 3.33 22.55
C ASP A 623 9.27 3.86 22.67
N GLY A 624 9.82 4.42 21.59
CA GLY A 624 11.16 4.99 21.53
C GLY A 624 12.30 3.98 21.34
N THR A 625 12.01 2.68 21.21
CA THR A 625 12.98 1.64 20.82
C THR A 625 13.67 2.01 19.51
N ILE A 626 12.91 2.53 18.54
CA ILE A 626 13.40 3.18 17.33
C ILE A 626 13.21 4.69 17.48
N ASN A 627 14.28 5.44 17.25
CA ASN A 627 14.30 6.90 17.30
C ASN A 627 15.26 7.48 16.24
N ASN A 628 15.43 8.79 16.23
CA ASN A 628 16.24 9.46 15.21
C ASN A 628 17.74 9.07 15.20
N LYS A 629 18.26 8.45 16.28
CA LYS A 629 19.67 8.02 16.42
C LYS A 629 19.93 6.59 15.95
N ASN A 630 18.92 5.72 16.01
CA ASN A 630 19.05 4.28 15.74
C ASN A 630 18.01 3.75 14.74
N LYS A 631 17.36 4.63 13.96
CA LYS A 631 16.38 4.25 12.93
C LYS A 631 16.98 3.37 11.84
N PRO A 632 16.23 2.38 11.32
CA PRO A 632 16.70 1.57 10.22
C PRO A 632 16.91 2.41 8.96
N ASN A 633 17.96 2.13 8.20
CA ASN A 633 18.15 2.68 6.86
C ASN A 633 17.66 1.73 5.78
N ILE A 634 17.53 0.45 6.10
CA ILE A 634 17.08 -0.59 5.17
C ILE A 634 16.08 -1.49 5.90
N LEU A 635 14.90 -1.67 5.33
CA LEU A 635 13.97 -2.73 5.72
C LEU A 635 14.22 -3.92 4.80
N TYR A 636 14.84 -4.97 5.33
CA TYR A 636 15.46 -6.04 4.55
C TYR A 636 14.63 -7.32 4.70
N VAL A 637 13.91 -7.71 3.64
CA VAL A 637 12.86 -8.73 3.70
C VAL A 637 13.05 -9.83 2.65
N ASP A 638 12.53 -11.01 2.95
CA ASP A 638 12.15 -11.98 1.93
C ASP A 638 10.80 -11.59 1.32
N MET A 639 10.52 -12.07 0.10
CA MET A 639 9.27 -11.75 -0.61
C MET A 639 9.04 -10.25 -0.75
N ALA A 640 10.12 -9.55 -1.11
CA ALA A 640 10.15 -8.12 -1.34
C ALA A 640 9.25 -7.76 -2.54
N GLY A 641 8.57 -6.62 -2.43
CA GLY A 641 7.68 -6.11 -3.45
C GLY A 641 7.19 -4.71 -3.06
N ALA A 642 6.24 -4.14 -3.79
CA ALA A 642 5.88 -2.74 -3.55
C ALA A 642 5.24 -2.48 -2.19
N TRP A 643 4.72 -3.50 -1.50
CA TRP A 643 4.19 -3.33 -0.14
C TRP A 643 5.24 -2.79 0.84
N ILE A 644 6.51 -3.23 0.73
CA ILE A 644 7.58 -2.74 1.61
C ILE A 644 8.05 -1.36 1.16
N THR A 645 7.95 -1.05 -0.13
CA THR A 645 8.15 0.30 -0.67
C THR A 645 7.10 1.27 -0.14
N ASP A 646 5.81 0.90 -0.16
CA ASP A 646 4.70 1.70 0.38
C ASP A 646 5.00 2.08 1.84
N TYR A 647 5.45 1.11 2.62
CA TYR A 647 5.81 1.32 4.03
C TYR A 647 7.08 2.16 4.21
N CYS A 648 8.12 1.98 3.39
CA CYS A 648 9.30 2.84 3.43
C CYS A 648 8.96 4.30 3.08
N VAL A 649 8.10 4.52 2.07
CA VAL A 649 7.62 5.86 1.68
C VAL A 649 6.86 6.51 2.84
N GLU A 650 6.00 5.76 3.52
CA GLU A 650 5.29 6.21 4.72
C GLU A 650 6.28 6.56 5.84
N LEU A 651 7.19 5.64 6.14
CA LEU A 651 8.13 5.76 7.25
C LEU A 651 9.09 6.95 7.06
N ASN A 652 9.51 7.25 5.82
CA ASN A 652 10.30 8.44 5.48
C ASN A 652 9.57 9.78 5.71
N LYS A 653 8.23 9.77 5.87
CA LYS A 653 7.44 10.96 6.25
C LYS A 653 7.35 11.16 7.76
N SER A 654 7.74 10.16 8.55
CA SER A 654 7.65 10.22 10.00
C SER A 654 8.69 11.16 10.63
N ALA A 655 8.45 11.55 11.88
CA ALA A 655 9.32 12.44 12.63
C ALA A 655 10.75 11.89 12.80
N VAL A 656 10.95 10.56 12.81
CA VAL A 656 12.28 9.97 13.02
C VAL A 656 13.22 10.18 11.81
N TYR A 657 12.68 10.41 10.61
CA TYR A 657 13.44 10.73 9.37
C TYR A 657 13.36 12.21 8.97
N SER A 658 12.77 13.06 9.81
CA SER A 658 12.83 14.50 9.60
C SER A 658 14.20 15.02 10.02
N LYS A 659 14.84 15.81 9.15
CA LYS A 659 16.16 16.41 9.38
C LYS A 659 16.03 17.84 9.90
#